data_AF-A0A543PX53-F1
#
_entry.id   AF-A0A543PX53-F1
#
_cell.length_a   1.000
_cell.length_b   1.000
_cell.length_c   1.000
_cell.angle_alpha   90.00
_cell.angle_beta   90.00
_cell.angle_gamma   90.00
#
_symmetry.space_group_name_H-M   'P 1'
#
loop_
_entity.id
_entity.type
_entity.pdbx_description
1 polymer ?
#
loop_
_entity_poly.entity_id
_entity_poly.type
_entity_poly.pdbx_seq_one_letter_code
_entity_poly.pdbx_strand_id
1 'polypeptide(L)'
;MELPRPVRRLKRLARKVGQAAPHELKAAARSLPVDPDLVVYESFAGNGMLCNPEAIFRALLADPEQQHLRHVWVLADLTAYASTVAEFADDARVRFVRRGSVAYHRALATAGLLVNNATFPPEWGKRPGQTYLNTWHGTPLKAMGYDEAQGGWGARNVLRNFMMADYLLSTSAFMSEQMYEHAYRLVNIAPGELVEVGYPRTDLQYAGAEQLEGTRARLRAEGVVLGAGQRLVLLAPTWKGESFHTPRNDAADLAALVDELEQLLPAGHRVLLKVHQQVFRFASAEPRLAGRLVPNHLPTNAVLGITDVLVTDYSSIFFDFLGTGRPVVFHTPDREEYDGYRGCYLAPDELPGPQVGSARELADVIAAVGTGAALDPAVTHGRPYAAARARFAPRDDGGATQRVIDVVVRDRRDGHLVRRTRRDGRRTLMLYLGGMMSNGITSSALNLLRSIDHARWDVSVVTGPIDNDDRRANAEAIDPRVRLFVRQGTPAISKAQWLNRRRMMRGHIDAVSPEALARLDAALAQDWRRVVGSAFFDHVVDFSGYSPAWTFLLGHAPARTRSVWQHNDLLADQMREVKGKRPHEANLRAVFTSYARFDHVVSVSEALRDINARSLSQWAPPEKFAAARNTIDVQRVESGAAEPVPEGTLDRLRPTADGADPYVFVTVGRVSPEKNHTRLVEAFQLAHRRHPEIRLVVVGDGPLRVDLEALVTRLGLTGLVLFVGLQRNPWSIMGSARCFVLSSDYEGQPMVILEARTVGLPVVSTAFDSVGSALGEGDGLVVERTVDALAEGMVAAVEGRVPIAGFDPEGYNAAVVQEFERAIGAAP
;
A
#
# COMPACT_ATOMS: atom_id res chain seq x y z
N MET A 1 -37.47 5.00 -13.83
CA MET A 1 -38.23 3.77 -14.16
C MET A 1 -37.24 2.62 -14.34
N GLU A 2 -37.17 1.67 -13.39
CA GLU A 2 -36.20 0.56 -13.46
C GLU A 2 -36.53 -0.39 -14.62
N LEU A 3 -35.50 -0.80 -15.38
CA LEU A 3 -35.66 -1.76 -16.48
C LEU A 3 -36.19 -3.12 -15.98
N PRO A 4 -37.08 -3.79 -16.74
CA PRO A 4 -37.58 -5.13 -16.39
C PRO A 4 -36.45 -6.14 -16.14
N ARG A 5 -36.62 -7.01 -15.13
CA ARG A 5 -35.66 -8.07 -14.75
C ARG A 5 -35.07 -8.88 -15.93
N PRO A 6 -35.83 -9.31 -16.97
CA PRO A 6 -35.26 -10.03 -18.10
C PRO A 6 -34.31 -9.17 -18.94
N VAL A 7 -34.63 -7.88 -19.16
CA VAL A 7 -33.79 -6.91 -19.88
C VAL A 7 -32.50 -6.64 -19.09
N ARG A 8 -32.57 -6.54 -17.75
CA ARG A 8 -31.37 -6.44 -16.88
C ARG A 8 -30.50 -7.71 -16.96
N ARG A 9 -31.10 -8.91 -17.02
CA ARG A 9 -30.36 -10.17 -17.20
C ARG A 9 -29.69 -10.24 -18.57
N LEU A 10 -30.38 -9.87 -19.64
CA LEU A 10 -29.84 -9.81 -21.01
C LEU A 10 -28.71 -8.79 -21.14
N LYS A 11 -28.90 -7.55 -20.63
CA LYS A 11 -27.80 -6.55 -20.60
C LYS A 11 -26.62 -7.02 -19.75
N ARG A 12 -26.85 -7.70 -18.63
CA ARG A 12 -25.79 -8.29 -17.80
C ARG A 12 -25.09 -9.46 -18.49
N LEU A 13 -25.80 -10.25 -19.30
CA LEU A 13 -25.25 -11.35 -20.09
C LEU A 13 -24.43 -10.81 -21.27
N ALA A 14 -24.97 -9.86 -22.04
CA ALA A 14 -24.27 -9.16 -23.12
C ALA A 14 -23.00 -8.46 -22.60
N ARG A 15 -23.08 -7.78 -21.45
CA ARG A 15 -21.91 -7.20 -20.77
C ARG A 15 -20.88 -8.26 -20.35
N LYS A 16 -21.33 -9.40 -19.82
CA LYS A 16 -20.46 -10.54 -19.46
C LYS A 16 -19.80 -11.19 -20.69
N VAL A 17 -20.50 -11.25 -21.82
CA VAL A 17 -19.98 -11.79 -23.09
C VAL A 17 -18.98 -10.80 -23.72
N GLY A 18 -19.30 -9.50 -23.72
CA GLY A 18 -18.38 -8.45 -24.20
C GLY A 18 -17.10 -8.32 -23.35
N GLN A 19 -17.18 -8.58 -22.05
CA GLN A 19 -16.01 -8.62 -21.15
C GLN A 19 -15.22 -9.94 -21.25
N ALA A 20 -15.86 -11.02 -21.67
CA ALA A 20 -15.24 -12.35 -21.70
C ALA A 20 -14.15 -12.49 -22.76
N ALA A 21 -14.38 -12.02 -23.99
CA ALA A 21 -13.43 -12.19 -25.08
C ALA A 21 -12.08 -11.50 -24.83
N PRO A 22 -12.04 -10.24 -24.33
CA PRO A 22 -10.77 -9.62 -23.94
C PRO A 22 -10.02 -10.38 -22.85
N HIS A 23 -10.71 -10.94 -21.84
CA HIS A 23 -10.06 -11.72 -20.79
C HIS A 23 -9.43 -13.02 -21.34
N GLU A 24 -10.13 -13.73 -22.22
CA GLU A 24 -9.57 -14.92 -22.88
C GLU A 24 -8.37 -14.57 -23.77
N LEU A 25 -8.43 -13.48 -24.52
CA LEU A 25 -7.31 -13.03 -25.35
C LEU A 25 -6.10 -12.64 -24.51
N LYS A 26 -6.30 -12.00 -23.34
CA LYS A 26 -5.22 -11.71 -22.39
C LYS A 26 -4.62 -13.00 -21.83
N ALA A 27 -5.44 -13.98 -21.46
CA ALA A 27 -4.96 -15.27 -20.96
C ALA A 27 -4.19 -16.05 -22.04
N ALA A 28 -4.71 -16.09 -23.26
CA ALA A 28 -4.06 -16.74 -24.41
C ALA A 28 -2.74 -16.05 -24.79
N ALA A 29 -2.67 -14.72 -24.73
CA ALA A 29 -1.43 -13.99 -24.93
C ALA A 29 -0.35 -14.39 -23.91
N ARG A 30 -0.73 -14.67 -22.66
CA ARG A 30 0.19 -15.11 -21.60
C ARG A 30 0.65 -16.55 -21.73
N SER A 31 0.00 -17.37 -22.56
CA SER A 31 0.49 -18.72 -22.88
C SER A 31 1.48 -18.74 -24.04
N LEU A 32 1.65 -17.63 -24.76
CA LEU A 32 2.68 -17.52 -25.80
C LEU A 32 4.08 -17.47 -25.16
N PRO A 33 5.12 -17.96 -25.88
CA PRO A 33 6.50 -17.80 -25.42
C PRO A 33 6.87 -16.32 -25.28
N VAL A 34 7.82 -16.04 -24.39
CA VAL A 34 8.50 -14.75 -24.35
C VAL A 34 9.48 -14.71 -25.53
N ASP A 35 9.51 -13.59 -26.20
CA ASP A 35 10.26 -13.31 -27.42
C ASP A 35 11.44 -12.39 -27.05
N PRO A 36 12.68 -12.91 -27.01
CA PRO A 36 13.82 -12.15 -26.51
C PRO A 36 14.11 -10.91 -27.35
N ASP A 37 13.75 -10.92 -28.63
CA ASP A 37 14.05 -9.85 -29.59
C ASP A 37 12.94 -8.79 -29.67
N LEU A 38 11.90 -8.91 -28.85
CA LEU A 38 10.78 -7.96 -28.81
C LEU A 38 10.93 -6.97 -27.64
N VAL A 39 11.03 -5.68 -27.95
CA VAL A 39 11.10 -4.60 -26.98
C VAL A 39 9.82 -3.78 -26.96
N VAL A 40 9.28 -3.53 -25.77
CA VAL A 40 8.09 -2.67 -25.58
C VAL A 40 8.46 -1.39 -24.84
N TYR A 41 8.02 -0.26 -25.38
CA TYR A 41 8.24 1.08 -24.81
C TYR A 41 6.91 1.74 -24.45
N GLU A 42 6.80 2.30 -23.25
CA GLU A 42 5.66 3.11 -22.82
C GLU A 42 6.14 4.30 -21.97
N SER A 43 5.82 5.52 -22.40
CA SER A 43 6.06 6.73 -21.60
C SER A 43 4.74 7.34 -21.12
N PHE A 44 4.66 7.70 -19.84
CA PHE A 44 3.53 8.43 -19.25
C PHE A 44 2.15 7.86 -19.60
N ALA A 45 1.98 6.55 -19.44
CA ALA A 45 0.75 5.85 -19.82
C ALA A 45 0.37 5.99 -21.32
N GLY A 46 1.37 6.05 -22.19
CA GLY A 46 1.22 6.17 -23.64
C GLY A 46 1.01 7.61 -24.13
N ASN A 47 1.31 8.63 -23.31
CA ASN A 47 1.12 10.02 -23.66
C ASN A 47 2.25 10.56 -24.56
N GLY A 48 2.39 9.96 -25.75
CA GLY A 48 3.40 10.30 -26.74
C GLY A 48 4.65 9.42 -26.69
N MET A 49 5.60 9.73 -27.58
CA MET A 49 6.95 9.17 -27.60
C MET A 49 7.90 10.19 -26.97
N LEU A 50 8.22 10.01 -25.69
CA LEU A 50 8.91 11.03 -24.88
C LEU A 50 9.86 10.39 -23.85
N CYS A 51 10.70 11.24 -23.24
CA CYS A 51 11.47 10.93 -22.02
C CYS A 51 12.51 9.81 -22.22
N ASN A 52 12.96 9.19 -21.13
CA ASN A 52 14.00 8.14 -21.15
C ASN A 52 13.68 6.98 -22.13
N PRO A 53 12.43 6.48 -22.23
CA PRO A 53 12.11 5.43 -23.19
C PRO A 53 12.36 5.83 -24.65
N GLU A 54 12.15 7.09 -25.02
CA GLU A 54 12.35 7.55 -26.42
C GLU A 54 13.82 7.55 -26.76
N ALA A 55 14.66 8.11 -25.88
CA ALA A 55 16.11 8.13 -26.06
C ALA A 55 16.67 6.71 -26.22
N ILE A 56 16.25 5.78 -25.36
CA ILE A 56 16.65 4.36 -25.44
C ILE A 56 16.16 3.72 -26.76
N PHE A 57 14.90 3.93 -27.14
CA PHE A 57 14.34 3.39 -28.38
C PHE A 57 15.11 3.86 -29.62
N ARG A 58 15.34 5.16 -29.74
CA ARG A 58 16.05 5.74 -30.89
C ARG A 58 17.49 5.24 -30.96
N ALA A 59 18.17 5.16 -29.82
CA ALA A 59 19.53 4.64 -29.75
C ALA A 59 19.61 3.15 -30.14
N LEU A 60 18.71 2.31 -29.62
CA LEU A 60 18.66 0.89 -30.00
C LEU A 60 18.30 0.67 -31.47
N LEU A 61 17.39 1.48 -32.02
CA LEU A 61 17.00 1.38 -33.43
C LEU A 61 18.16 1.74 -34.37
N ALA A 62 19.01 2.69 -33.96
CA ALA A 62 20.18 3.13 -34.69
C ALA A 62 21.43 2.24 -34.48
N ASP A 63 21.46 1.44 -33.40
CA ASP A 63 22.62 0.63 -33.03
C ASP A 63 22.81 -0.57 -33.99
N PRO A 64 23.93 -0.66 -34.72
CA PRO A 64 24.20 -1.77 -35.65
C PRO A 64 24.18 -3.15 -35.01
N GLU A 65 24.52 -3.28 -33.72
CA GLU A 65 24.51 -4.56 -33.00
C GLU A 65 23.08 -5.01 -32.64
N GLN A 66 22.13 -4.08 -32.64
CA GLN A 66 20.76 -4.29 -32.13
C GLN A 66 19.71 -4.31 -33.25
N GLN A 67 20.13 -4.41 -34.51
CA GLN A 67 19.23 -4.41 -35.67
C GLN A 67 18.27 -5.62 -35.72
N HIS A 68 18.57 -6.68 -34.95
CA HIS A 68 17.72 -7.85 -34.79
C HIS A 68 16.45 -7.58 -33.95
N LEU A 69 16.44 -6.50 -33.15
CA LEU A 69 15.33 -6.16 -32.29
C LEU A 69 14.12 -5.67 -33.08
N ARG A 70 12.93 -6.04 -32.58
CA ARG A 70 11.64 -5.49 -33.01
C ARG A 70 11.07 -4.62 -31.90
N HIS A 71 10.54 -3.47 -32.28
CA HIS A 71 10.18 -2.42 -31.36
C HIS A 71 8.67 -2.20 -31.40
N VAL A 72 8.03 -2.27 -30.23
CA VAL A 72 6.63 -1.91 -30.06
C VAL A 72 6.52 -0.67 -29.19
N TRP A 73 6.02 0.42 -29.76
CA TRP A 73 5.73 1.64 -29.00
C TRP A 73 4.25 1.72 -28.63
N VAL A 74 3.98 2.03 -27.36
CA VAL A 74 2.61 2.14 -26.83
C VAL A 74 2.17 3.60 -26.79
N LEU A 75 1.02 3.89 -27.42
CA LEU A 75 0.39 5.21 -27.41
C LEU A 75 -1.04 5.14 -26.87
N ALA A 76 -1.49 6.18 -26.19
CA ALA A 76 -2.86 6.30 -25.69
C ALA A 76 -3.87 6.44 -26.84
N ASP A 77 -3.48 7.18 -27.88
CA ASP A 77 -4.27 7.45 -29.08
C ASP A 77 -3.36 7.49 -30.32
N LEU A 78 -3.61 6.63 -31.31
CA LEU A 78 -2.77 6.57 -32.52
C LEU A 78 -3.05 7.71 -33.49
N THR A 79 -4.26 8.28 -33.45
CA THR A 79 -4.67 9.38 -34.34
C THR A 79 -4.08 10.69 -33.84
N ALA A 80 -4.12 10.94 -32.53
CA ALA A 80 -3.54 12.15 -31.93
C ALA A 80 -2.02 12.27 -32.15
N TYR A 81 -1.33 11.15 -32.35
CA TYR A 81 0.12 11.07 -32.60
C TYR A 81 0.45 10.54 -34.00
N ALA A 82 -0.42 10.79 -34.99
CA ALA A 82 -0.25 10.27 -36.35
C ALA A 82 1.09 10.70 -36.99
N SER A 83 1.61 11.88 -36.69
CA SER A 83 2.92 12.34 -37.16
C SER A 83 4.07 11.49 -36.62
N THR A 84 4.03 11.12 -35.33
CA THR A 84 5.00 10.20 -34.72
C THR A 84 4.90 8.80 -35.33
N VAL A 85 3.68 8.33 -35.64
CA VAL A 85 3.49 7.04 -36.31
C VAL A 85 4.07 7.08 -37.74
N ALA A 86 3.82 8.19 -38.46
CA ALA A 86 4.31 8.38 -39.82
C ALA A 86 5.85 8.45 -39.90
N GLU A 87 6.52 9.00 -38.87
CA GLU A 87 7.99 9.08 -38.79
C GLU A 87 8.67 7.71 -38.98
N PHE A 88 8.04 6.62 -38.53
CA PHE A 88 8.61 5.26 -38.61
C PHE A 88 7.78 4.31 -39.48
N ALA A 89 6.90 4.82 -40.35
CA ALA A 89 6.00 3.98 -41.14
C ALA A 89 6.76 3.02 -42.08
N ASP A 90 7.94 3.42 -42.54
CA ASP A 90 8.77 2.64 -43.47
C ASP A 90 9.76 1.71 -42.76
N ASP A 91 9.89 1.77 -41.43
CA ASP A 91 10.75 0.84 -40.67
C ASP A 91 9.96 -0.39 -40.23
N ALA A 92 10.17 -1.52 -40.93
CA ALA A 92 9.49 -2.78 -40.69
C ALA A 92 9.70 -3.37 -39.27
N ARG A 93 10.70 -2.87 -38.52
CA ARG A 93 10.98 -3.30 -37.15
C ARG A 93 10.12 -2.57 -36.12
N VAL A 94 9.51 -1.44 -36.49
CA VAL A 94 8.76 -0.58 -35.58
C VAL A 94 7.26 -0.79 -35.73
N ARG A 95 6.56 -0.94 -34.61
CA ARG A 95 5.10 -1.04 -34.57
C ARG A 95 4.49 -0.22 -33.45
N PHE A 96 3.46 0.55 -33.77
CA PHE A 96 2.67 1.26 -32.76
C PHE A 96 1.43 0.47 -32.36
N VAL A 97 1.12 0.49 -31.06
CA VAL A 97 -0.11 -0.13 -30.52
C VAL A 97 -0.83 0.82 -29.57
N ARG A 98 -2.17 0.76 -29.61
CA ARG A 98 -3.00 1.54 -28.69
C ARG A 98 -3.01 0.91 -27.29
N ARG A 99 -2.76 1.70 -26.25
CA ARG A 99 -2.81 1.28 -24.85
C ARG A 99 -4.16 0.64 -24.51
N GLY A 100 -4.14 -0.47 -23.77
CA GLY A 100 -5.33 -1.23 -23.40
C GLY A 100 -5.95 -2.09 -24.52
N SER A 101 -5.42 -2.04 -25.75
CA SER A 101 -5.86 -2.93 -26.83
C SER A 101 -5.39 -4.39 -26.62
N VAL A 102 -5.94 -5.32 -27.38
CA VAL A 102 -5.47 -6.71 -27.38
C VAL A 102 -4.00 -6.80 -27.80
N ALA A 103 -3.58 -6.01 -28.80
CA ALA A 103 -2.19 -5.94 -29.25
C ALA A 103 -1.25 -5.44 -28.14
N TYR A 104 -1.69 -4.45 -27.35
CA TYR A 104 -0.96 -3.98 -26.18
C TYR A 104 -0.74 -5.08 -25.15
N HIS A 105 -1.81 -5.77 -24.74
CA HIS A 105 -1.69 -6.86 -23.77
C HIS A 105 -0.87 -8.04 -24.29
N ARG A 106 -0.92 -8.31 -25.60
CA ARG A 106 -0.06 -9.32 -26.24
C ARG A 106 1.40 -8.91 -26.17
N ALA A 107 1.73 -7.67 -26.56
CA ALA A 107 3.09 -7.16 -26.50
C ALA A 107 3.66 -7.21 -25.07
N LEU A 108 2.90 -6.74 -24.07
CA LEU A 108 3.33 -6.84 -22.67
C LEU A 108 3.52 -8.28 -22.17
N ALA A 109 2.76 -9.23 -22.71
CA ALA A 109 2.86 -10.63 -22.34
C ALA A 109 4.06 -11.32 -22.99
N THR A 110 4.48 -10.92 -24.19
CA THR A 110 5.48 -11.63 -24.98
C THR A 110 6.82 -10.91 -25.10
N ALA A 111 6.94 -9.63 -24.77
CA ALA A 111 8.20 -8.90 -24.90
C ALA A 111 9.30 -9.45 -23.97
N GLY A 112 10.51 -9.57 -24.51
CA GLY A 112 11.73 -9.89 -23.78
C GLY A 112 12.22 -8.70 -22.95
N LEU A 113 12.14 -7.49 -23.49
CA LEU A 113 12.49 -6.26 -22.78
C LEU A 113 11.28 -5.31 -22.71
N LEU A 114 11.00 -4.80 -21.51
CA LEU A 114 9.99 -3.76 -21.27
C LEU A 114 10.66 -2.52 -20.71
N VAL A 115 10.40 -1.37 -21.30
CA VAL A 115 10.92 -0.06 -20.90
C VAL A 115 9.75 0.86 -20.58
N ASN A 116 9.66 1.33 -19.33
CA ASN A 116 8.60 2.25 -18.90
C ASN A 116 9.16 3.31 -17.94
N ASN A 117 8.68 4.54 -18.03
CA ASN A 117 9.11 5.65 -17.16
C ASN A 117 8.13 5.99 -16.02
N ALA A 118 7.05 5.22 -15.91
CA ALA A 118 6.00 5.36 -14.93
C ALA A 118 5.60 3.97 -14.42
N THR A 119 4.42 3.49 -14.78
CA THR A 119 3.89 2.20 -14.30
C THR A 119 3.05 1.51 -15.36
N PHE A 120 3.11 0.18 -15.42
CA PHE A 120 2.13 -0.64 -16.12
C PHE A 120 0.84 -0.83 -15.30
N PRO A 121 -0.30 -1.10 -15.95
CA PRO A 121 -1.61 -1.28 -15.31
C PRO A 121 -1.67 -2.38 -14.24
N PRO A 122 -2.59 -2.31 -13.24
CA PRO A 122 -2.71 -3.29 -12.15
C PRO A 122 -2.88 -4.77 -12.54
N GLU A 123 -3.43 -5.05 -13.70
CA GLU A 123 -3.57 -6.40 -14.23
C GLU A 123 -2.26 -7.00 -14.77
N TRP A 124 -1.26 -6.16 -15.06
CA TRP A 124 0.03 -6.62 -15.56
C TRP A 124 0.91 -7.13 -14.43
N GLY A 125 1.47 -8.31 -14.65
CA GLY A 125 2.52 -8.90 -13.83
C GLY A 125 3.61 -9.50 -14.72
N LYS A 126 4.87 -9.18 -14.41
CA LYS A 126 6.07 -9.66 -15.12
C LYS A 126 6.13 -11.19 -15.13
N ARG A 127 6.50 -11.77 -16.27
CA ARG A 127 6.70 -13.21 -16.44
C ARG A 127 8.19 -13.57 -16.35
N PRO A 128 8.53 -14.80 -15.95
CA PRO A 128 9.88 -15.33 -16.16
C PRO A 128 10.31 -15.19 -17.63
N GLY A 129 11.57 -14.82 -17.85
CA GLY A 129 12.13 -14.56 -19.19
C GLY A 129 11.96 -13.12 -19.69
N GLN A 130 11.23 -12.26 -18.98
CA GLN A 130 11.14 -10.83 -19.30
C GLN A 130 12.08 -10.01 -18.42
N THR A 131 12.72 -9.01 -19.02
CA THR A 131 13.48 -7.95 -18.36
C THR A 131 12.65 -6.68 -18.33
N TYR A 132 12.48 -6.09 -17.14
CA TYR A 132 11.76 -4.83 -16.97
C TYR A 132 12.69 -3.72 -16.45
N LEU A 133 12.93 -2.73 -17.32
CA LEU A 133 13.57 -1.46 -16.98
C LEU A 133 12.50 -0.42 -16.65
N ASN A 134 12.42 -0.02 -15.38
CA ASN A 134 11.68 1.17 -14.97
C ASN A 134 12.64 2.35 -14.90
N THR A 135 12.49 3.29 -15.83
CA THR A 135 13.37 4.47 -15.92
C THR A 135 12.99 5.59 -14.97
N TRP A 136 11.78 5.53 -14.39
CA TRP A 136 11.11 6.65 -13.73
C TRP A 136 11.21 7.95 -14.56
N HIS A 137 10.90 9.10 -13.96
CA HIS A 137 10.74 10.35 -14.71
C HIS A 137 11.26 11.59 -13.99
N GLY A 138 12.14 11.46 -13.00
CA GLY A 138 12.71 12.61 -12.30
C GLY A 138 13.28 12.27 -10.93
N THR A 139 14.35 12.96 -10.56
CA THR A 139 14.81 13.05 -9.16
C THR A 139 13.68 13.65 -8.31
N PRO A 140 13.35 13.08 -7.14
CA PRO A 140 12.23 13.58 -6.36
C PRO A 140 12.56 14.87 -5.61
N LEU A 141 11.70 15.89 -5.74
CA LEU A 141 11.70 17.07 -4.87
C LEU A 141 10.64 16.95 -3.76
N LYS A 142 9.48 16.39 -4.11
CA LYS A 142 8.30 16.29 -3.24
C LYS A 142 8.27 14.92 -2.56
N ALA A 143 7.71 14.88 -1.36
CA ALA A 143 7.37 13.66 -0.66
C ALA A 143 6.56 12.73 -1.58
N MET A 144 6.89 11.44 -1.55
CA MET A 144 6.29 10.42 -2.39
C MET A 144 6.26 9.07 -1.68
N GLY A 145 5.53 8.12 -2.23
CA GLY A 145 5.50 6.77 -1.67
C GLY A 145 4.84 6.76 -0.28
N TYR A 146 5.57 6.28 0.72
CA TYR A 146 5.14 6.23 2.13
C TYR A 146 5.25 7.56 2.86
N ASP A 147 5.95 8.55 2.29
CA ASP A 147 6.13 9.88 2.89
C ASP A 147 4.95 10.82 2.54
N GLU A 148 4.06 10.42 1.63
CA GLU A 148 2.81 11.11 1.33
C GLU A 148 1.69 10.74 2.32
N ALA A 149 0.69 11.62 2.47
CA ALA A 149 -0.47 11.39 3.35
C ALA A 149 -1.23 10.07 3.08
N GLN A 150 -1.31 9.62 1.82
CA GLN A 150 -1.94 8.33 1.49
C GLN A 150 -1.00 7.13 1.65
N GLY A 151 0.28 7.36 1.90
CA GLY A 151 1.32 6.35 2.10
C GLY A 151 1.26 5.16 1.13
N GLY A 152 1.33 3.94 1.68
CA GLY A 152 1.25 2.70 0.93
C GLY A 152 -0.02 2.54 0.08
N TRP A 153 -1.14 3.18 0.46
CA TRP A 153 -2.35 3.19 -0.36
C TRP A 153 -2.16 3.97 -1.65
N GLY A 154 -1.64 5.19 -1.56
CA GLY A 154 -1.34 6.03 -2.73
C GLY A 154 -0.28 5.38 -3.63
N ALA A 155 0.75 4.79 -3.01
CA ALA A 155 1.89 4.18 -3.67
C ALA A 155 1.62 2.81 -4.32
N ARG A 156 0.46 2.18 -4.08
CA ARG A 156 0.19 0.77 -4.39
C ARG A 156 0.56 0.30 -5.80
N ASN A 157 0.29 1.10 -6.84
CA ASN A 157 0.59 0.71 -8.23
C ASN A 157 2.07 0.93 -8.56
N VAL A 158 2.68 1.97 -7.98
CA VAL A 158 4.09 2.31 -8.17
C VAL A 158 4.97 1.28 -7.49
N LEU A 159 4.75 1.02 -6.20
CA LEU A 159 5.47 0.03 -5.40
C LEU A 159 5.50 -1.34 -6.11
N ARG A 160 4.33 -1.77 -6.61
CA ARG A 160 4.20 -3.03 -7.34
C ARG A 160 5.08 -3.09 -8.60
N ASN A 161 5.14 -2.01 -9.37
CA ASN A 161 5.99 -1.95 -10.56
C ASN A 161 7.47 -1.95 -10.18
N PHE A 162 7.85 -1.22 -9.13
CA PHE A 162 9.25 -1.24 -8.65
C PHE A 162 9.67 -2.63 -8.16
N MET A 163 8.81 -3.33 -7.43
CA MET A 163 9.08 -4.69 -6.97
C MET A 163 9.15 -5.73 -8.12
N MET A 164 8.60 -5.39 -9.30
CA MET A 164 8.71 -6.21 -10.51
C MET A 164 9.88 -5.82 -11.40
N ALA A 165 10.45 -4.62 -11.25
CA ALA A 165 11.54 -4.15 -12.09
C ALA A 165 12.81 -4.99 -11.86
N ASP A 166 13.50 -5.32 -12.95
CA ASP A 166 14.86 -5.86 -12.90
C ASP A 166 15.86 -4.72 -12.73
N TYR A 167 15.57 -3.57 -13.35
CA TYR A 167 16.37 -2.37 -13.29
C TYR A 167 15.52 -1.15 -12.94
N LEU A 168 15.95 -0.41 -11.92
CA LEU A 168 15.44 0.89 -11.51
C LEU A 168 16.50 1.95 -11.85
N LEU A 169 16.20 2.81 -12.80
CA LEU A 169 17.14 3.83 -13.25
C LEU A 169 17.20 4.99 -12.24
N SER A 170 18.41 5.47 -11.97
CA SER A 170 18.66 6.56 -11.04
C SER A 170 19.68 7.56 -11.62
N THR A 171 19.48 8.83 -11.32
CA THR A 171 20.42 9.91 -11.68
C THR A 171 21.57 10.04 -10.69
N SER A 172 21.35 9.65 -9.43
CA SER A 172 22.27 9.87 -8.31
C SER A 172 22.02 8.93 -7.13
N ALA A 173 22.96 8.89 -6.19
CA ALA A 173 22.79 8.23 -4.90
C ALA A 173 21.60 8.81 -4.12
N PHE A 174 21.39 10.14 -4.17
CA PHE A 174 20.25 10.79 -3.52
C PHE A 174 18.90 10.21 -3.99
N MET A 175 18.70 10.08 -5.31
CA MET A 175 17.47 9.48 -5.83
C MET A 175 17.34 8.02 -5.39
N SER A 176 18.44 7.26 -5.40
CA SER A 176 18.43 5.86 -4.98
C SER A 176 18.07 5.66 -3.50
N GLU A 177 18.67 6.47 -2.62
CA GLU A 177 18.47 6.37 -1.18
C GLU A 177 17.14 7.00 -0.75
N GLN A 178 16.86 8.24 -1.18
CA GLN A 178 15.66 8.97 -0.76
C GLN A 178 14.40 8.41 -1.42
N MET A 179 14.43 8.12 -2.73
CA MET A 179 13.23 7.66 -3.45
C MET A 179 12.99 6.17 -3.24
N TYR A 180 13.92 5.35 -3.71
CA TYR A 180 13.71 3.91 -3.80
C TYR A 180 13.81 3.27 -2.41
N GLU A 181 14.91 3.49 -1.70
CA GLU A 181 15.15 2.82 -0.42
C GLU A 181 14.28 3.37 0.72
N HIS A 182 14.18 4.69 0.89
CA HIS A 182 13.42 5.32 1.96
C HIS A 182 11.93 5.46 1.62
N ALA A 183 11.58 6.35 0.68
CA ALA A 183 10.20 6.75 0.40
C ALA A 183 9.34 5.57 -0.11
N TYR A 184 9.88 4.67 -0.94
CA TYR A 184 9.18 3.46 -1.39
C TYR A 184 9.52 2.21 -0.57
N ARG A 185 10.34 2.34 0.48
CA ARG A 185 10.70 1.29 1.45
C ARG A 185 11.24 0.01 0.80
N LEU A 186 12.08 0.12 -0.24
CA LEU A 186 12.58 -1.03 -1.01
C LEU A 186 13.76 -1.79 -0.36
N VAL A 187 14.29 -1.29 0.76
CA VAL A 187 15.32 -1.97 1.57
C VAL A 187 14.89 -3.40 1.92
N ASN A 188 15.84 -4.33 1.95
CA ASN A 188 15.71 -5.76 2.26
C ASN A 188 14.90 -6.64 1.27
N ILE A 189 13.86 -6.12 0.63
CA ILE A 189 12.88 -6.94 -0.10
C ILE A 189 12.91 -6.76 -1.62
N ALA A 190 13.43 -5.64 -2.14
CA ALA A 190 13.40 -5.39 -3.56
C ALA A 190 14.36 -6.32 -4.33
N PRO A 191 13.89 -6.96 -5.41
CA PRO A 191 14.70 -7.90 -6.17
C PRO A 191 15.57 -7.24 -7.26
N GLY A 192 15.20 -6.04 -7.71
CA GLY A 192 15.85 -5.35 -8.83
C GLY A 192 17.14 -4.61 -8.44
N GLU A 193 17.88 -4.21 -9.46
CA GLU A 193 19.12 -3.44 -9.36
C GLU A 193 18.84 -1.95 -9.61
N LEU A 194 19.49 -1.10 -8.82
CA LEU A 194 19.57 0.35 -9.01
C LEU A 194 20.71 0.63 -10.01
N VAL A 195 20.39 1.37 -11.07
CA VAL A 195 21.33 1.73 -12.15
C VAL A 195 21.57 3.25 -12.08
N GLU A 196 22.66 3.67 -11.43
CA GLU A 196 23.00 5.06 -11.15
C GLU A 196 23.89 5.66 -12.27
N VAL A 197 23.31 5.86 -13.46
CA VAL A 197 24.07 6.22 -14.68
C VAL A 197 23.61 7.51 -15.37
N GLY A 198 22.73 8.28 -14.72
CA GLY A 198 22.09 9.46 -15.32
C GLY A 198 20.83 9.09 -16.11
N TYR A 199 20.22 10.09 -16.74
CA TYR A 199 18.99 9.88 -17.52
C TYR A 199 19.18 9.99 -19.03
N PRO A 200 18.77 8.97 -19.82
CA PRO A 200 18.82 9.02 -21.28
C PRO A 200 18.21 10.29 -21.90
N ARG A 201 17.13 10.83 -21.32
CA ARG A 201 16.50 12.04 -21.84
C ARG A 201 17.38 13.30 -21.74
N THR A 202 18.32 13.36 -20.80
CA THR A 202 19.18 14.54 -20.61
C THR A 202 20.27 14.62 -21.66
N ASP A 203 20.59 13.53 -22.36
CA ASP A 203 21.61 13.53 -23.43
C ASP A 203 21.26 14.53 -24.56
N LEU A 204 19.97 14.78 -24.80
CA LEU A 204 19.49 15.78 -25.76
C LEU A 204 19.95 17.22 -25.43
N GLN A 205 20.37 17.49 -24.20
CA GLN A 205 20.87 18.80 -23.79
C GLN A 205 22.36 19.01 -24.16
N TYR A 206 23.07 17.92 -24.48
CA TYR A 206 24.48 17.92 -24.89
C TYR A 206 24.65 17.78 -26.40
N ALA A 207 23.55 17.95 -27.13
CA ALA A 207 23.51 17.85 -28.58
C ALA A 207 24.38 18.93 -29.26
N GLY A 208 24.89 18.63 -30.45
CA GLY A 208 25.68 19.56 -31.24
C GLY A 208 24.84 20.73 -31.78
N ALA A 209 25.52 21.76 -32.28
CA ALA A 209 24.88 23.00 -32.76
C ALA A 209 23.76 22.76 -33.81
N GLU A 210 23.95 21.78 -34.70
CA GLU A 210 22.96 21.40 -35.71
C GLU A 210 21.65 20.88 -35.09
N GLN A 211 21.75 19.99 -34.10
CA GLN A 211 20.59 19.41 -33.41
C GLN A 211 19.85 20.44 -32.55
N LEU A 212 20.61 21.36 -31.94
CA LEU A 212 20.05 22.50 -31.21
C LEU A 212 19.28 23.45 -32.14
N GLU A 213 19.83 23.74 -33.33
CA GLU A 213 19.09 24.52 -34.35
C GLU A 213 17.88 23.75 -34.89
N GLY A 214 17.99 22.43 -35.06
CA GLY A 214 16.85 21.57 -35.38
C GLY A 214 15.72 21.67 -34.36
N THR A 215 16.06 21.78 -33.07
CA THR A 215 15.06 22.03 -32.01
C THR A 215 14.40 23.40 -32.16
N ARG A 216 15.18 24.45 -32.46
CA ARG A 216 14.65 25.79 -32.75
C ARG A 216 13.75 25.79 -33.98
N ALA A 217 14.13 25.09 -35.04
CA ALA A 217 13.34 24.95 -36.26
C ALA A 217 12.00 24.24 -36.00
N ARG A 218 12.01 23.16 -35.21
CA ARG A 218 10.78 22.46 -34.79
C ARG A 218 9.86 23.37 -33.97
N LEU A 219 10.40 24.15 -33.04
CA LEU A 219 9.61 25.14 -32.29
C LEU A 219 8.98 26.18 -33.23
N ARG A 220 9.74 26.71 -34.21
CA ARG A 220 9.20 27.63 -35.22
C ARG A 220 8.09 27.01 -36.06
N ALA A 221 8.24 25.74 -36.46
CA ALA A 221 7.22 25.01 -37.22
C ALA A 221 5.92 24.81 -36.42
N GLU A 222 6.01 24.71 -35.09
CA GLU A 222 4.88 24.64 -34.17
C GLU A 222 4.31 26.03 -33.81
N GLY A 223 4.76 27.09 -34.51
CA GLY A 223 4.27 28.45 -34.34
C GLY A 223 4.96 29.26 -33.24
N VAL A 224 6.01 28.73 -32.59
CA VAL A 224 6.78 29.48 -31.58
C VAL A 224 7.65 30.54 -32.26
N VAL A 225 7.52 31.79 -31.82
CA VAL A 225 8.27 32.91 -32.39
C VAL A 225 9.64 33.01 -31.71
N LEU A 226 10.69 32.74 -32.49
CA LEU A 226 12.09 32.78 -32.06
C LEU A 226 12.93 33.60 -33.04
N GLY A 227 13.52 34.70 -32.54
CA GLY A 227 14.50 35.51 -33.27
C GLY A 227 15.91 34.92 -33.24
N ALA A 228 16.77 35.37 -34.17
CA ALA A 228 18.17 35.00 -34.18
C ALA A 228 18.92 35.64 -33.01
N GLY A 229 19.79 34.87 -32.34
CA GLY A 229 20.65 35.38 -31.27
C GLY A 229 19.95 35.76 -29.95
N GLN A 230 18.64 35.50 -29.81
CA GLN A 230 17.93 35.78 -28.57
C GLN A 230 18.37 34.83 -27.45
N ARG A 231 18.55 35.40 -26.24
CA ARG A 231 18.68 34.63 -25.00
C ARG A 231 17.31 34.06 -24.62
N LEU A 232 17.22 32.76 -24.44
CA LEU A 232 15.99 32.06 -24.14
C LEU A 232 15.83 31.87 -22.62
N VAL A 233 14.73 32.39 -22.09
CA VAL A 233 14.27 32.13 -20.73
C VAL A 233 13.14 31.11 -20.81
N LEU A 234 13.27 29.96 -20.16
CA LEU A 234 12.19 28.98 -20.07
C LEU A 234 11.50 29.08 -18.72
N LEU A 235 10.27 29.54 -18.72
CA LEU A 235 9.39 29.54 -17.56
C LEU A 235 8.65 28.19 -17.49
N ALA A 236 8.91 27.41 -16.44
CA ALA A 236 8.39 26.06 -16.25
C ALA A 236 7.80 25.85 -14.84
N PRO A 237 6.65 26.46 -14.52
CA PRO A 237 6.02 26.36 -13.21
C PRO A 237 5.30 25.02 -13.01
N THR A 238 5.11 24.62 -11.76
CA THR A 238 4.25 23.50 -11.40
C THR A 238 2.77 23.86 -11.54
N TRP A 239 1.95 22.85 -11.81
CA TRP A 239 0.50 23.03 -11.86
C TRP A 239 -0.08 23.17 -10.44
N LYS A 240 -1.11 23.99 -10.30
CA LYS A 240 -1.84 24.23 -9.03
C LYS A 240 -3.22 23.56 -9.06
N GLY A 241 -3.78 23.20 -7.91
CA GLY A 241 -5.14 22.62 -7.79
C GLY A 241 -5.26 21.52 -6.72
N GLU A 242 -6.50 21.14 -6.39
CA GLU A 242 -6.82 20.19 -5.31
C GLU A 242 -6.23 18.79 -5.53
N SER A 243 -6.16 18.32 -6.78
CA SER A 243 -5.62 17.01 -7.13
C SER A 243 -5.14 16.95 -8.57
N PHE A 244 -4.37 15.91 -8.90
CA PHE A 244 -3.89 15.67 -10.28
C PHE A 244 -5.03 15.54 -11.32
N HIS A 245 -6.24 15.18 -10.87
CA HIS A 245 -7.43 15.04 -11.71
C HIS A 245 -8.27 16.33 -11.78
N THR A 246 -8.01 17.29 -10.91
CA THR A 246 -8.73 18.57 -10.82
C THR A 246 -7.74 19.74 -10.76
N PRO A 247 -6.99 20.01 -11.86
CA PRO A 247 -6.06 21.14 -11.90
C PRO A 247 -6.83 22.48 -11.98
N ARG A 248 -6.29 23.51 -11.33
CA ARG A 248 -6.71 24.90 -11.47
C ARG A 248 -6.38 25.39 -12.87
N ASN A 249 -7.23 26.25 -13.43
CA ASN A 249 -6.91 26.99 -14.65
C ASN A 249 -6.27 28.33 -14.28
N ASP A 250 -4.96 28.44 -14.43
CA ASP A 250 -4.15 29.63 -14.17
C ASP A 250 -3.47 30.18 -15.44
N ALA A 251 -3.97 29.80 -16.63
CA ALA A 251 -3.37 30.19 -17.90
C ALA A 251 -3.28 31.71 -18.09
N ALA A 252 -4.29 32.45 -17.63
CA ALA A 252 -4.33 33.90 -17.75
C ALA A 252 -3.29 34.60 -16.86
N ASP A 253 -3.03 34.07 -15.67
CA ASP A 253 -2.02 34.57 -14.73
C ASP A 253 -0.61 34.30 -15.28
N LEU A 254 -0.38 33.10 -15.81
CA LEU A 254 0.88 32.73 -16.46
C LEU A 254 1.16 33.60 -17.68
N ALA A 255 0.14 33.91 -18.48
CA ALA A 255 0.28 34.83 -19.61
C ALA A 255 0.66 36.25 -19.16
N ALA A 256 0.04 36.75 -18.10
CA ALA A 256 0.37 38.07 -17.54
C ALA A 256 1.82 38.12 -17.04
N LEU A 257 2.28 37.08 -16.34
CA LEU A 257 3.68 36.99 -15.90
C LEU A 257 4.66 36.98 -17.07
N VAL A 258 4.35 36.24 -18.14
CA VAL A 258 5.19 36.22 -19.35
C VAL A 258 5.23 37.59 -20.02
N ASP A 259 4.08 38.27 -20.16
CA ASP A 259 4.02 39.63 -20.72
C ASP A 259 4.82 40.63 -19.88
N GLU A 260 4.68 40.58 -18.55
CA GLU A 260 5.41 41.45 -17.62
C GLU A 260 6.93 41.22 -17.69
N LEU A 261 7.37 39.96 -17.74
CA LEU A 261 8.80 39.63 -17.90
C LEU A 261 9.36 40.15 -19.23
N GLU A 262 8.64 39.98 -20.34
CA GLU A 262 9.10 40.50 -21.63
C GLU A 262 9.18 42.04 -21.68
N GLN A 263 8.37 42.74 -20.88
CA GLN A 263 8.46 44.20 -20.75
C GLN A 263 9.64 44.66 -19.89
N LEU A 264 9.96 43.89 -18.84
CA LEU A 264 11.01 44.24 -17.88
C LEU A 264 12.41 43.81 -18.32
N LEU A 265 12.52 42.75 -19.12
CA LEU A 265 13.79 42.21 -19.57
C LEU A 265 14.46 43.08 -20.64
N PRO A 266 15.81 43.15 -20.66
CA PRO A 266 16.54 43.83 -21.72
C PRO A 266 16.22 43.26 -23.10
N ALA A 267 16.26 44.13 -24.13
CA ALA A 267 16.13 43.72 -25.52
C ALA A 267 17.07 42.54 -25.85
N GLY A 268 16.56 41.54 -26.56
CA GLY A 268 17.30 40.32 -26.89
C GLY A 268 16.96 39.10 -26.04
N HIS A 269 16.09 39.21 -25.02
CA HIS A 269 15.52 38.04 -24.33
C HIS A 269 14.22 37.58 -24.98
N ARG A 270 13.92 36.28 -24.88
CA ARG A 270 12.64 35.69 -25.26
C ARG A 270 12.19 34.72 -24.16
N VAL A 271 10.97 34.93 -23.65
CA VAL A 271 10.39 34.07 -22.63
C VAL A 271 9.51 33.02 -23.30
N LEU A 272 9.82 31.76 -23.04
CA LEU A 272 9.02 30.61 -23.43
C LEU A 272 8.33 30.02 -22.20
N LEU A 273 7.08 29.57 -22.36
CA LEU A 273 6.33 28.93 -21.30
C LEU A 273 6.22 27.43 -21.55
N LYS A 274 6.63 26.61 -20.58
CA LYS A 274 6.38 25.17 -20.57
C LYS A 274 5.50 24.80 -19.37
N VAL A 275 4.28 24.36 -19.66
CA VAL A 275 3.36 23.91 -18.61
C VAL A 275 3.24 22.38 -18.57
N HIS A 276 2.72 21.87 -17.45
CA HIS A 276 2.41 20.45 -17.30
C HIS A 276 1.30 19.99 -18.27
N GLN A 277 1.34 18.73 -18.68
CA GLN A 277 0.44 18.19 -19.71
C GLN A 277 -1.06 18.36 -19.40
N GLN A 278 -1.42 18.29 -18.12
CA GLN A 278 -2.81 18.44 -17.65
C GLN A 278 -3.38 19.86 -17.78
N VAL A 279 -2.52 20.88 -17.71
CA VAL A 279 -2.93 22.29 -17.81
C VAL A 279 -2.67 22.87 -19.20
N PHE A 280 -1.94 22.16 -20.05
CA PHE A 280 -1.64 22.60 -21.41
C PHE A 280 -2.88 22.96 -22.22
N ARG A 281 -3.98 22.22 -22.07
CA ARG A 281 -5.25 22.53 -22.75
C ARG A 281 -5.77 23.95 -22.44
N PHE A 282 -5.49 24.45 -21.23
CA PHE A 282 -5.88 25.78 -20.81
C PHE A 282 -4.90 26.81 -21.36
N ALA A 283 -3.60 26.54 -21.22
CA ALA A 283 -2.54 27.39 -21.75
C ALA A 283 -2.61 27.55 -23.28
N SER A 284 -2.93 26.48 -24.02
CA SER A 284 -3.09 26.51 -25.48
C SER A 284 -4.33 27.28 -25.94
N ALA A 285 -5.31 27.47 -25.06
CA ALA A 285 -6.53 28.23 -25.35
C ALA A 285 -6.40 29.73 -25.02
N GLU A 286 -5.32 30.16 -24.35
CA GLU A 286 -5.05 31.56 -24.01
C GLU A 286 -4.30 32.25 -25.16
N PRO A 287 -4.93 33.20 -25.87
CA PRO A 287 -4.34 33.83 -27.06
C PRO A 287 -3.02 34.56 -26.79
N ARG A 288 -2.81 35.11 -25.58
CA ARG A 288 -1.56 35.80 -25.21
C ARG A 288 -0.36 34.85 -25.17
N LEU A 289 -0.58 33.55 -25.03
CA LEU A 289 0.50 32.54 -25.04
C LEU A 289 0.83 32.04 -26.45
N ALA A 290 0.09 32.49 -27.47
CA ALA A 290 0.38 32.15 -28.87
C ALA A 290 1.81 32.57 -29.23
N GLY A 291 2.58 31.64 -29.79
CA GLY A 291 3.98 31.85 -30.15
C GLY A 291 4.99 31.88 -28.99
N ARG A 292 4.54 31.63 -27.74
CA ARG A 292 5.37 31.55 -26.54
C ARG A 292 5.29 30.18 -25.84
N LEU A 293 4.22 29.43 -26.08
CA LEU A 293 3.97 28.13 -25.46
C LEU A 293 4.78 27.00 -26.11
N VAL A 294 5.53 26.26 -25.30
CA VAL A 294 6.26 25.06 -25.73
C VAL A 294 5.29 23.87 -25.86
N PRO A 295 5.17 23.25 -27.05
CA PRO A 295 4.28 22.11 -27.27
C PRO A 295 4.54 20.91 -26.35
N ASN A 296 3.50 20.09 -26.11
CA ASN A 296 3.59 18.93 -25.23
C ASN A 296 4.23 17.69 -25.85
N HIS A 297 4.15 17.55 -27.17
CA HIS A 297 4.73 16.44 -27.91
C HIS A 297 6.21 16.65 -28.25
N LEU A 298 6.76 17.86 -28.02
CA LEU A 298 8.20 18.08 -28.12
C LEU A 298 8.91 17.60 -26.85
N PRO A 299 10.02 16.85 -26.97
CA PRO A 299 10.84 16.45 -25.83
C PRO A 299 11.32 17.68 -25.05
N THR A 300 10.95 17.75 -23.76
CA THR A 300 11.26 18.92 -22.92
C THR A 300 12.77 19.12 -22.76
N ASN A 301 13.55 18.03 -22.65
CA ASN A 301 15.00 18.11 -22.52
C ASN A 301 15.70 18.66 -23.78
N ALA A 302 15.11 18.54 -24.97
CA ALA A 302 15.65 19.22 -26.16
C ALA A 302 15.50 20.76 -26.03
N VAL A 303 14.36 21.23 -25.52
CA VAL A 303 14.11 22.66 -25.27
C VAL A 303 15.01 23.18 -24.14
N LEU A 304 15.22 22.38 -23.09
CA LEU A 304 16.22 22.70 -22.06
C LEU A 304 17.62 22.84 -22.67
N GLY A 305 17.98 22.03 -23.68
CA GLY A 305 19.24 22.14 -24.41
C GLY A 305 19.52 23.53 -25.00
N ILE A 306 18.49 24.25 -25.45
CA ILE A 306 18.62 25.59 -26.04
C ILE A 306 18.30 26.75 -25.08
N THR A 307 17.96 26.45 -23.82
CA THR A 307 17.51 27.44 -22.82
C THR A 307 18.69 28.06 -22.10
N ASP A 308 18.79 29.39 -22.04
CA ASP A 308 19.88 30.10 -21.36
C ASP A 308 19.64 30.27 -19.86
N VAL A 309 18.38 30.49 -19.46
CA VAL A 309 17.97 30.59 -18.04
C VAL A 309 16.71 29.78 -17.82
N LEU A 310 16.72 28.87 -16.85
CA LEU A 310 15.52 28.17 -16.40
C LEU A 310 14.87 28.92 -15.25
N VAL A 311 13.61 29.27 -15.40
CA VAL A 311 12.77 29.80 -14.32
C VAL A 311 11.76 28.73 -13.94
N THR A 312 11.75 28.34 -12.67
CA THR A 312 10.81 27.32 -12.17
C THR A 312 10.43 27.62 -10.73
N ASP A 313 9.69 26.73 -10.10
CA ASP A 313 9.23 26.79 -8.72
C ASP A 313 9.60 25.44 -8.05
N TYR A 314 8.63 24.73 -7.49
CA TYR A 314 8.78 23.43 -6.85
C TYR A 314 8.77 22.25 -7.85
N SER A 315 9.42 22.40 -9.00
CA SER A 315 9.45 21.38 -10.05
C SER A 315 10.75 20.57 -10.02
N SER A 316 10.68 19.26 -10.28
CA SER A 316 11.90 18.45 -10.44
C SER A 316 12.67 18.74 -11.73
N ILE A 317 12.13 19.59 -12.62
CA ILE A 317 12.77 19.93 -13.90
C ILE A 317 14.14 20.60 -13.72
N PHE A 318 14.40 21.28 -12.60
CA PHE A 318 15.71 21.89 -12.38
C PHE A 318 16.81 20.85 -12.23
N PHE A 319 16.54 19.67 -11.66
CA PHE A 319 17.54 18.60 -11.53
C PHE A 319 18.08 18.20 -12.90
N ASP A 320 17.18 18.02 -13.87
CA ASP A 320 17.52 17.74 -15.27
C ASP A 320 18.31 18.87 -15.95
N PHE A 321 18.25 20.10 -15.44
CA PHE A 321 18.93 21.26 -16.03
C PHE A 321 20.32 21.52 -15.45
N LEU A 322 20.61 20.98 -14.25
CA LEU A 322 21.89 21.16 -13.56
C LEU A 322 23.10 20.74 -14.39
N GLY A 323 22.95 19.69 -15.20
CA GLY A 323 24.02 19.20 -16.08
C GLY A 323 24.53 20.26 -17.05
N THR A 324 23.64 21.15 -17.49
CA THR A 324 23.95 22.18 -18.49
C THR A 324 24.91 23.26 -17.99
N GLY A 325 25.05 23.42 -16.66
CA GLY A 325 25.84 24.49 -16.06
C GLY A 325 25.22 25.89 -16.17
N ARG A 326 23.99 26.00 -16.67
CA ARG A 326 23.26 27.26 -16.86
C ARG A 326 22.38 27.59 -15.65
N PRO A 327 22.13 28.88 -15.37
CA PRO A 327 21.47 29.30 -14.13
C PRO A 327 20.01 28.88 -14.05
N VAL A 328 19.59 28.55 -12.83
CA VAL A 328 18.20 28.32 -12.43
C VAL A 328 17.77 29.46 -11.51
N VAL A 329 16.57 29.98 -11.71
CA VAL A 329 15.92 30.96 -10.83
C VAL A 329 14.58 30.40 -10.35
N PHE A 330 14.32 30.47 -9.05
CA PHE A 330 13.12 29.96 -8.42
C PHE A 330 12.11 31.09 -8.17
N HIS A 331 11.02 31.11 -8.93
CA HIS A 331 9.93 32.06 -8.72
C HIS A 331 8.87 31.45 -7.81
N THR A 332 8.87 31.84 -6.54
CA THR A 332 8.04 31.24 -5.47
C THR A 332 7.21 32.31 -4.74
N PRO A 333 6.25 32.97 -5.42
CA PRO A 333 5.42 34.02 -4.82
C PRO A 333 4.48 33.49 -3.73
N ASP A 334 4.28 32.18 -3.66
CA ASP A 334 3.32 31.46 -2.83
C ASP A 334 3.99 30.56 -1.77
N ARG A 335 5.23 30.88 -1.38
CA ARG A 335 6.03 30.02 -0.49
C ARG A 335 5.33 29.65 0.81
N GLU A 336 4.74 30.64 1.49
CA GLU A 336 4.05 30.44 2.76
C GLU A 336 2.85 29.50 2.63
N GLU A 337 2.11 29.57 1.52
CA GLU A 337 1.00 28.67 1.21
C GLU A 337 1.49 27.26 0.84
N TYR A 338 2.66 27.18 0.19
CA TYR A 338 3.22 25.93 -0.31
C TYR A 338 3.79 25.02 0.78
N ASP A 339 4.50 25.58 1.76
CA ASP A 339 5.13 24.82 2.85
C ASP A 339 4.10 24.06 3.71
N GLY A 340 2.83 24.48 3.72
CA GLY A 340 1.73 23.78 4.40
C GLY A 340 1.12 22.61 3.61
N TYR A 341 1.38 22.48 2.30
CA TYR A 341 0.60 21.60 1.41
C TYR A 341 1.30 20.30 1.01
N ARG A 342 2.62 20.31 0.79
CA ARG A 342 3.40 19.10 0.42
C ARG A 342 4.82 19.16 1.00
N GLY A 343 5.20 18.14 1.76
CA GLY A 343 6.58 17.99 2.22
C GLY A 343 7.55 17.92 1.02
N CYS A 344 8.68 18.62 1.13
CA CYS A 344 9.79 18.57 0.17
C CYS A 344 11.01 17.92 0.83
N TYR A 345 11.81 17.21 0.05
CA TYR A 345 13.05 16.58 0.54
C TYR A 345 14.22 17.54 0.62
N LEU A 346 14.12 18.72 0.01
CA LEU A 346 15.12 19.78 0.06
C LEU A 346 14.56 20.98 0.82
N ALA A 347 15.36 21.52 1.73
CA ALA A 347 15.09 22.80 2.36
C ALA A 347 15.29 23.94 1.34
N PRO A 348 14.63 25.10 1.51
CA PRO A 348 14.77 26.23 0.58
C PRO A 348 16.22 26.71 0.40
N ASP A 349 17.06 26.66 1.43
CA ASP A 349 18.47 27.03 1.37
C ASP A 349 19.36 26.00 0.64
N GLU A 350 18.85 24.79 0.39
CA GLU A 350 19.51 23.78 -0.45
C GLU A 350 19.27 23.98 -1.95
N LEU A 351 18.39 24.92 -2.35
CA LEU A 351 18.08 25.14 -3.77
C LEU A 351 19.27 25.79 -4.50
N PRO A 352 19.59 25.34 -5.73
CA PRO A 352 20.79 25.74 -6.46
C PRO A 352 20.73 27.12 -7.12
N GLY A 353 19.77 27.97 -6.75
CA GLY A 353 19.54 29.25 -7.43
C GLY A 353 18.72 30.24 -6.60
N PRO A 354 18.74 31.53 -6.98
CA PRO A 354 18.00 32.57 -6.26
C PRO A 354 16.51 32.28 -6.20
N GLN A 355 15.90 32.57 -5.05
CA GLN A 355 14.45 32.54 -4.84
C GLN A 355 13.89 33.97 -4.86
N VAL A 356 12.85 34.21 -5.67
CA VAL A 356 12.28 35.54 -5.90
C VAL A 356 10.75 35.50 -5.85
N GLY A 357 10.16 36.55 -5.28
CA GLY A 357 8.72 36.63 -5.02
C GLY A 357 7.94 37.43 -6.06
N SER A 358 8.61 38.27 -6.87
CA SER A 358 7.95 39.13 -7.86
C SER A 358 8.55 39.02 -9.26
N ALA A 359 7.77 39.39 -10.28
CA ALA A 359 8.23 39.46 -11.67
C ALA A 359 9.39 40.46 -11.85
N ARG A 360 9.39 41.55 -11.06
CA ARG A 360 10.48 42.54 -11.06
C ARG A 360 11.80 41.97 -10.56
N GLU A 361 11.80 41.36 -9.38
CA GLU A 361 12.98 40.70 -8.83
C GLU A 361 13.48 39.61 -9.79
N LEU A 362 12.56 38.83 -10.37
CA LEU A 362 12.88 37.81 -11.35
C LEU A 362 13.58 38.40 -12.59
N ALA A 363 13.04 39.49 -13.16
CA ALA A 363 13.65 40.18 -14.30
C ALA A 363 15.03 40.76 -13.96
N ASP A 364 15.19 41.36 -12.78
CA ASP A 364 16.47 41.91 -12.32
C ASP A 364 17.55 40.83 -12.20
N VAL A 365 17.20 39.64 -11.66
CA VAL A 365 18.12 38.48 -11.59
C VAL A 365 18.46 37.94 -12.98
N ILE A 366 17.47 37.78 -13.87
CA ILE A 366 17.70 37.29 -15.24
C ILE A 366 18.62 38.26 -16.01
N ALA A 367 18.38 39.57 -15.89
CA ALA A 367 19.21 40.59 -16.54
C ALA A 367 20.67 40.59 -16.06
N ALA A 368 20.91 40.17 -14.80
CA ALA A 368 22.25 40.05 -14.23
C ALA A 368 23.02 38.81 -14.69
N VAL A 369 22.38 37.82 -15.34
CA VAL A 369 23.03 36.56 -15.75
C VAL A 369 24.21 36.78 -16.69
N GLY A 370 25.40 36.33 -16.26
CA GLY A 370 26.64 36.39 -17.03
C GLY A 370 27.29 37.77 -17.06
N THR A 371 26.84 38.68 -16.19
CA THR A 371 27.39 40.05 -16.07
C THR A 371 28.44 40.15 -14.96
N GLY A 372 28.46 39.21 -14.02
CA GLY A 372 29.29 39.29 -12.80
C GLY A 372 28.79 40.29 -11.75
N ALA A 373 27.57 40.83 -11.93
CA ALA A 373 26.94 41.71 -10.96
C ALA A 373 26.58 40.98 -9.65
N ALA A 374 26.30 41.75 -8.59
CA ALA A 374 25.95 41.19 -7.27
C ALA A 374 24.70 40.29 -7.28
N LEU A 375 23.78 40.48 -8.24
CA LEU A 375 22.59 39.66 -8.42
C LEU A 375 22.80 38.46 -9.38
N ASP A 376 23.97 38.34 -10.01
CA ASP A 376 24.26 37.24 -10.93
C ASP A 376 24.18 35.89 -10.18
N PRO A 377 23.37 34.91 -10.62
CA PRO A 377 23.31 33.59 -10.02
C PRO A 377 24.67 32.89 -9.89
N ALA A 378 25.62 33.16 -10.79
CA ALA A 378 26.97 32.62 -10.69
C ALA A 378 27.73 33.18 -9.46
N VAL A 379 27.47 34.42 -9.08
CA VAL A 379 28.06 35.09 -7.90
C VAL A 379 27.35 34.66 -6.62
N THR A 380 26.02 34.68 -6.63
CA THR A 380 25.20 34.42 -5.44
C THR A 380 25.09 32.93 -5.10
N HIS A 381 24.99 32.06 -6.12
CA HIS A 381 24.68 30.63 -5.97
C HIS A 381 25.67 29.70 -6.67
N GLY A 382 26.81 30.18 -7.17
CA GLY A 382 27.78 29.32 -7.87
C GLY A 382 28.26 28.10 -7.07
N ARG A 383 28.49 28.26 -5.76
CA ARG A 383 28.84 27.15 -4.85
C ARG A 383 27.67 26.18 -4.63
N PRO A 384 26.47 26.62 -4.18
CA PRO A 384 25.28 25.76 -4.10
C PRO A 384 24.97 25.02 -5.41
N TYR A 385 25.05 25.70 -6.55
CA TYR A 385 24.80 25.10 -7.86
C TYR A 385 25.79 23.97 -8.17
N ALA A 386 27.09 24.20 -7.96
CA ALA A 386 28.11 23.16 -8.17
C ALA A 386 27.92 21.95 -7.25
N ALA A 387 27.57 22.20 -5.97
CA ALA A 387 27.27 21.13 -5.01
C ALA A 387 26.01 20.33 -5.43
N ALA A 388 24.95 21.03 -5.86
CA ALA A 388 23.73 20.39 -6.34
C ALA A 388 23.98 19.56 -7.61
N ARG A 389 24.75 20.07 -8.57
CA ARG A 389 25.13 19.32 -9.78
C ARG A 389 25.89 18.04 -9.43
N ALA A 390 26.88 18.13 -8.53
CA ALA A 390 27.64 16.96 -8.08
C ALA A 390 26.78 15.95 -7.32
N ARG A 391 25.79 16.41 -6.54
CA ARG A 391 24.90 15.57 -5.74
C ARG A 391 23.81 14.90 -6.59
N PHE A 392 23.19 15.62 -7.51
CA PHE A 392 21.95 15.20 -8.18
C PHE A 392 22.10 14.81 -9.64
N ALA A 393 23.11 15.34 -10.33
CA ALA A 393 23.37 15.10 -11.75
C ALA A 393 24.85 14.72 -12.04
N PRO A 394 25.50 13.84 -11.25
CA PRO A 394 26.92 13.53 -11.40
C PRO A 394 27.27 12.81 -12.72
N ARG A 395 26.26 12.24 -13.39
CA ARG A 395 26.40 11.44 -14.61
C ARG A 395 25.55 11.97 -15.76
N ASP A 396 24.99 13.17 -15.66
CA ASP A 396 24.32 13.76 -16.81
C ASP A 396 25.39 14.47 -17.64
N ASP A 397 25.99 13.76 -18.59
CA ASP A 397 27.17 14.19 -19.36
C ASP A 397 27.04 13.94 -20.88
N GLY A 398 25.83 13.58 -21.35
CA GLY A 398 25.57 13.25 -22.74
C GLY A 398 25.75 11.78 -23.10
N GLY A 399 26.20 10.94 -22.16
CA GLY A 399 26.43 9.50 -22.38
C GLY A 399 25.46 8.56 -21.66
N ALA A 400 24.37 9.06 -21.07
CA ALA A 400 23.53 8.25 -20.18
C ALA A 400 22.80 7.13 -20.93
N THR A 401 22.33 7.40 -22.14
CA THR A 401 21.63 6.42 -23.00
C THR A 401 22.51 5.22 -23.29
N GLN A 402 23.78 5.45 -23.64
CA GLN A 402 24.70 4.37 -23.96
C GLN A 402 25.02 3.51 -22.73
N ARG A 403 25.23 4.14 -21.56
CA ARG A 403 25.43 3.42 -20.30
C ARG A 403 24.24 2.54 -19.93
N VAL A 404 23.02 3.02 -20.17
CA VAL A 404 21.81 2.21 -19.94
C VAL A 404 21.76 1.02 -20.89
N ILE A 405 22.08 1.20 -22.18
CA ILE A 405 22.13 0.10 -23.15
C ILE A 405 23.21 -0.92 -22.78
N ASP A 406 24.39 -0.45 -22.38
CA ASP A 406 25.50 -1.32 -21.97
C ASP A 406 25.10 -2.21 -20.77
N VAL A 407 24.50 -1.62 -19.73
CA VAL A 407 24.05 -2.37 -18.54
C VAL A 407 22.87 -3.28 -18.85
N VAL A 408 21.81 -2.77 -19.48
CA VAL A 408 20.51 -3.46 -19.52
C VAL A 408 20.39 -4.42 -20.70
N VAL A 409 21.02 -4.09 -21.83
CA VAL A 409 20.85 -4.85 -23.10
C VAL A 409 22.09 -5.71 -23.37
N ARG A 410 23.29 -5.18 -23.14
CA ARG A 410 24.55 -5.88 -23.44
C ARG A 410 25.16 -6.60 -22.23
N ASP A 411 24.58 -6.41 -21.03
CA ASP A 411 25.10 -6.90 -19.75
C ASP A 411 26.58 -6.55 -19.49
N ARG A 412 27.04 -5.42 -20.06
CA ARG A 412 28.38 -4.86 -19.84
C ARG A 412 28.30 -3.95 -18.62
N ARG A 413 28.86 -4.40 -17.49
CA ARG A 413 28.71 -3.72 -16.18
C ARG A 413 29.95 -2.94 -15.76
N ASP A 414 31.10 -3.25 -16.33
CA ASP A 414 32.38 -2.65 -15.93
C ASP A 414 32.37 -1.13 -16.13
N GLY A 415 32.68 -0.39 -15.06
CA GLY A 415 32.69 1.09 -15.07
C GLY A 415 31.32 1.75 -14.87
N HIS A 416 30.24 0.98 -14.68
CA HIS A 416 28.90 1.49 -14.38
C HIS A 416 28.50 1.26 -12.93
N LEU A 417 27.80 2.23 -12.32
CA LEU A 417 27.30 2.13 -10.96
C LEU A 417 25.98 1.34 -10.96
N VAL A 418 26.09 0.03 -10.77
CA VAL A 418 24.95 -0.90 -10.66
C VAL A 418 25.04 -1.60 -9.32
N ARG A 419 23.98 -1.50 -8.52
CA ARG A 419 23.93 -2.11 -7.18
C ARG A 419 22.53 -2.57 -6.84
N ARG A 420 22.40 -3.45 -5.86
CA ARG A 420 21.08 -3.76 -5.28
C ARG A 420 20.71 -2.75 -4.19
N THR A 421 19.43 -2.73 -3.81
CA THR A 421 19.00 -1.99 -2.62
C THR A 421 19.70 -2.54 -1.37
N ARG A 422 19.90 -1.65 -0.39
CA ARG A 422 20.54 -2.01 0.87
C ARG A 422 19.85 -3.18 1.57
N ARG A 423 20.64 -4.03 2.23
CA ARG A 423 20.19 -5.00 3.23
C ARG A 423 20.75 -4.61 4.59
N ASP A 424 19.89 -4.38 5.57
CA ASP A 424 20.27 -3.88 6.90
C ASP A 424 20.38 -4.97 7.96
N GLY A 425 20.22 -6.24 7.58
CA GLY A 425 20.37 -7.40 8.45
C GLY A 425 19.09 -7.81 9.20
N ARG A 426 18.02 -7.00 9.12
CA ARG A 426 16.73 -7.38 9.70
C ARG A 426 16.11 -8.56 8.96
N ARG A 427 15.41 -9.42 9.71
CA ARG A 427 14.64 -10.53 9.16
C ARG A 427 13.35 -10.01 8.55
N THR A 428 12.97 -10.53 7.40
CA THR A 428 11.81 -10.06 6.63
C THR A 428 10.57 -10.90 6.94
N LEU A 429 9.49 -10.22 7.32
CA LEU A 429 8.22 -10.87 7.70
C LEU A 429 7.08 -10.28 6.89
N MET A 430 6.28 -11.12 6.24
CA MET A 430 5.02 -10.72 5.60
C MET A 430 3.82 -11.29 6.32
N LEU A 431 2.83 -10.46 6.67
CA LEU A 431 1.57 -10.90 7.24
C LEU A 431 0.35 -10.52 6.41
N TYR A 432 -0.65 -11.38 6.42
CA TYR A 432 -2.03 -11.02 6.10
C TYR A 432 -2.87 -11.04 7.38
N LEU A 433 -3.40 -9.87 7.76
CA LEU A 433 -4.08 -9.67 9.04
C LEU A 433 -5.58 -10.03 8.98
N GLY A 434 -6.09 -10.43 7.82
CA GLY A 434 -7.52 -10.65 7.58
C GLY A 434 -8.19 -9.52 6.82
N GLY A 435 -9.52 -9.46 6.90
CA GLY A 435 -10.34 -8.48 6.18
C GLY A 435 -10.34 -7.07 6.78
N MET A 436 -9.46 -6.79 7.75
CA MET A 436 -9.41 -5.55 8.55
C MET A 436 -10.76 -5.16 9.19
N MET A 437 -11.62 -6.14 9.46
CA MET A 437 -12.92 -5.89 10.10
C MET A 437 -12.72 -5.79 11.61
N SER A 438 -13.52 -4.97 12.29
CA SER A 438 -13.49 -4.90 13.76
C SER A 438 -13.92 -6.23 14.39
N ASN A 439 -12.92 -7.03 14.78
CA ASN A 439 -13.06 -8.33 15.41
C ASN A 439 -11.76 -8.72 16.12
N GLY A 440 -11.79 -9.80 16.90
CA GLY A 440 -10.63 -10.25 17.68
C GLY A 440 -9.38 -10.57 16.85
N ILE A 441 -9.52 -11.07 15.62
CA ILE A 441 -8.36 -11.40 14.76
C ILE A 441 -7.61 -10.13 14.37
N THR A 442 -8.33 -9.11 13.87
CA THR A 442 -7.72 -7.83 13.49
C THR A 442 -7.10 -7.14 14.71
N SER A 443 -7.79 -7.15 15.86
CA SER A 443 -7.26 -6.57 17.09
C SER A 443 -5.96 -7.27 17.52
N SER A 444 -5.94 -8.60 17.62
CA SER A 444 -4.73 -9.36 17.97
C SER A 444 -3.59 -9.14 16.98
N ALA A 445 -3.90 -9.05 15.68
CA ALA A 445 -2.92 -8.77 14.65
C ALA A 445 -2.26 -7.39 14.83
N LEU A 446 -3.05 -6.34 15.10
CA LEU A 446 -2.53 -5.00 15.34
C LEU A 446 -1.69 -4.93 16.62
N ASN A 447 -2.11 -5.63 17.68
CA ASN A 447 -1.33 -5.74 18.91
C ASN A 447 0.03 -6.38 18.66
N LEU A 448 0.06 -7.45 17.86
CA LEU A 448 1.30 -8.14 17.50
C LEU A 448 2.25 -7.22 16.75
N LEU A 449 1.74 -6.46 15.76
CA LEU A 449 2.56 -5.53 14.99
C LEU A 449 3.24 -4.45 15.85
N ARG A 450 2.60 -4.02 16.95
CA ARG A 450 3.18 -3.06 17.90
C ARG A 450 4.20 -3.70 18.83
N SER A 451 4.01 -4.97 19.16
CA SER A 451 4.86 -5.73 20.09
C SER A 451 6.12 -6.31 19.44
N ILE A 452 6.12 -6.49 18.10
CA ILE A 452 7.31 -6.95 17.37
C ILE A 452 8.44 -5.92 17.45
N ASP A 453 9.66 -6.40 17.68
CA ASP A 453 10.87 -5.59 17.63
C ASP A 453 11.26 -5.24 16.18
N HIS A 454 10.89 -4.04 15.74
CA HIS A 454 11.19 -3.50 14.40
C HIS A 454 12.67 -3.18 14.16
N ALA A 455 13.53 -3.24 15.20
CA ALA A 455 14.98 -3.19 15.04
C ALA A 455 15.56 -4.54 14.56
N ARG A 456 14.87 -5.65 14.86
CA ARG A 456 15.23 -7.02 14.40
C ARG A 456 14.44 -7.44 13.16
N TRP A 457 13.26 -6.87 12.96
CA TRP A 457 12.30 -7.28 11.94
C TRP A 457 11.97 -6.16 10.95
N ASP A 458 11.99 -6.48 9.65
CA ASP A 458 11.39 -5.67 8.58
C ASP A 458 10.03 -6.27 8.22
N VAL A 459 8.98 -5.62 8.71
CA VAL A 459 7.61 -6.15 8.67
C VAL A 459 6.82 -5.54 7.52
N SER A 460 6.15 -6.41 6.78
CA SER A 460 5.22 -6.05 5.70
C SER A 460 3.85 -6.64 5.95
N VAL A 461 2.80 -5.91 5.61
CA VAL A 461 1.42 -6.37 5.60
C VAL A 461 0.89 -6.35 4.18
N VAL A 462 0.18 -7.40 3.78
CA VAL A 462 -0.62 -7.40 2.55
C VAL A 462 -2.10 -7.27 2.88
N THR A 463 -2.84 -6.50 2.09
CA THR A 463 -4.29 -6.33 2.26
C THR A 463 -5.01 -6.17 0.92
N GLY A 464 -6.32 -6.34 0.95
CA GLY A 464 -7.20 -6.07 -0.19
C GLY A 464 -7.62 -4.59 -0.25
N PRO A 465 -8.43 -4.20 -1.24
CA PRO A 465 -9.03 -2.88 -1.26
C PRO A 465 -9.89 -2.64 -0.01
N ILE A 466 -9.76 -1.46 0.59
CA ILE A 466 -10.61 -0.98 1.69
C ILE A 466 -11.77 -0.16 1.12
N ASP A 467 -12.98 -0.57 1.49
CA ASP A 467 -14.24 -0.10 0.92
C ASP A 467 -15.20 0.50 1.95
N ASN A 468 -14.82 0.57 3.22
CA ASN A 468 -15.62 1.17 4.29
C ASN A 468 -14.74 1.77 5.39
N ASP A 469 -15.35 2.60 6.25
CA ASP A 469 -14.66 3.38 7.28
C ASP A 469 -14.11 2.52 8.43
N ASP A 470 -14.81 1.44 8.78
CA ASP A 470 -14.36 0.47 9.81
C ASP A 470 -13.00 -0.15 9.44
N ARG A 471 -12.89 -0.64 8.21
CA ARG A 471 -11.64 -1.20 7.68
C ARG A 471 -10.55 -0.15 7.54
N ARG A 472 -10.93 1.08 7.18
CA ARG A 472 -9.99 2.19 7.03
C ARG A 472 -9.36 2.54 8.38
N ALA A 473 -10.17 2.69 9.43
CA ALA A 473 -9.67 2.95 10.78
C ALA A 473 -8.71 1.85 11.26
N ASN A 474 -9.04 0.57 11.01
CA ASN A 474 -8.14 -0.53 11.36
C ASN A 474 -6.83 -0.53 10.55
N ALA A 475 -6.86 -0.08 9.29
CA ALA A 475 -5.65 0.04 8.47
C ALA A 475 -4.78 1.25 8.83
N GLU A 476 -5.39 2.34 9.27
CA GLU A 476 -4.69 3.50 9.83
C GLU A 476 -4.04 3.18 11.19
N ALA A 477 -4.57 2.19 11.92
CA ALA A 477 -4.00 1.70 13.17
C ALA A 477 -2.79 0.76 13.02
N ILE A 478 -2.40 0.39 11.78
CA ILE A 478 -1.18 -0.36 11.51
C ILE A 478 0.03 0.49 11.91
N ASP A 479 0.98 -0.11 12.62
CA ASP A 479 2.20 0.58 13.04
C ASP A 479 2.91 1.25 11.85
N PRO A 480 3.26 2.55 11.92
CA PRO A 480 3.79 3.31 10.78
C PRO A 480 5.13 2.77 10.26
N ARG A 481 5.85 1.96 11.05
CA ARG A 481 7.09 1.28 10.62
C ARG A 481 6.83 0.11 9.68
N VAL A 482 5.60 -0.42 9.65
CA VAL A 482 5.20 -1.56 8.80
C VAL A 482 4.96 -1.11 7.36
N ARG A 483 5.48 -1.88 6.40
CA ARG A 483 5.27 -1.66 4.96
C ARG A 483 3.93 -2.24 4.51
N LEU A 484 3.13 -1.51 3.72
CA LEU A 484 1.81 -1.94 3.27
C LEU A 484 1.74 -2.28 1.78
N PHE A 485 1.45 -3.53 1.46
CA PHE A 485 1.12 -3.99 0.12
C PHE A 485 -0.40 -4.05 -0.09
N VAL A 486 -0.90 -3.39 -1.13
CA VAL A 486 -2.32 -3.39 -1.47
C VAL A 486 -2.55 -4.16 -2.77
N ARG A 487 -3.30 -5.26 -2.69
CA ARG A 487 -3.69 -6.04 -3.88
C ARG A 487 -4.75 -5.30 -4.68
N GLN A 488 -4.37 -4.80 -5.85
CA GLN A 488 -5.26 -4.17 -6.83
C GLN A 488 -5.27 -4.96 -8.13
N GLY A 489 -6.38 -4.95 -8.89
CA GLY A 489 -6.47 -5.62 -10.19
C GLY A 489 -6.71 -7.13 -10.08
N THR A 490 -7.03 -7.75 -11.22
CA THR A 490 -7.34 -9.18 -11.30
C THR A 490 -6.30 -9.93 -12.14
N PRO A 491 -5.98 -11.19 -11.78
CA PRO A 491 -5.07 -12.00 -12.59
C PRO A 491 -5.67 -12.29 -13.97
N ALA A 492 -4.83 -12.25 -15.00
CA ALA A 492 -5.19 -12.54 -16.38
C ALA A 492 -5.20 -14.06 -16.64
N ILE A 493 -6.24 -14.75 -16.15
CA ILE A 493 -6.47 -16.18 -16.33
C ILE A 493 -7.73 -16.45 -17.18
N SER A 494 -7.78 -17.60 -17.84
CA SER A 494 -8.92 -18.03 -18.67
C SER A 494 -10.17 -18.32 -17.83
N LYS A 495 -11.35 -18.38 -18.45
CA LYS A 495 -12.59 -18.78 -17.76
C LYS A 495 -12.52 -20.19 -17.20
N ALA A 496 -11.86 -21.11 -17.89
CA ALA A 496 -11.68 -22.48 -17.41
C ALA A 496 -10.86 -22.47 -16.11
N GLN A 497 -9.77 -21.70 -16.07
CA GLN A 497 -9.00 -21.47 -14.85
C GLN A 497 -9.85 -20.79 -13.76
N TRP A 498 -10.67 -19.79 -14.10
CA TRP A 498 -11.58 -19.17 -13.14
C TRP A 498 -12.59 -20.16 -12.52
N LEU A 499 -13.14 -21.08 -13.32
CA LEU A 499 -14.07 -22.09 -12.83
C LEU A 499 -13.38 -23.07 -11.87
N ASN A 500 -12.19 -23.56 -12.24
CA ASN A 500 -11.39 -24.44 -11.39
C ASN A 500 -10.94 -23.72 -10.11
N ARG A 501 -10.49 -22.46 -10.23
CA ARG A 501 -10.18 -21.61 -9.08
C ARG A 501 -11.39 -21.46 -8.16
N ARG A 502 -12.60 -21.29 -8.71
CA ARG A 502 -13.83 -21.21 -7.90
C ARG A 502 -14.15 -22.53 -7.18
N ARG A 503 -13.89 -23.69 -7.80
CA ARG A 503 -14.04 -25.01 -7.15
C ARG A 503 -13.05 -25.15 -5.98
N MET A 504 -11.78 -24.83 -6.24
CA MET A 504 -10.71 -24.81 -5.23
C MET A 504 -11.05 -23.88 -4.05
N MET A 505 -11.51 -22.65 -4.33
CA MET A 505 -11.91 -21.65 -3.31
C MET A 505 -13.19 -22.03 -2.53
N ARG A 506 -13.85 -23.14 -2.89
CA ARG A 506 -15.02 -23.69 -2.18
C ARG A 506 -14.72 -25.05 -1.53
N GLY A 507 -13.45 -25.46 -1.51
CA GLY A 507 -13.02 -26.72 -0.89
C GLY A 507 -13.26 -27.97 -1.75
N HIS A 508 -13.55 -27.79 -3.04
CA HIS A 508 -13.71 -28.90 -4.00
C HIS A 508 -12.45 -29.06 -4.84
N ILE A 509 -11.28 -29.11 -4.20
CA ILE A 509 -9.99 -29.23 -4.88
C ILE A 509 -9.88 -30.57 -5.62
N ASP A 510 -10.45 -31.65 -5.07
CA ASP A 510 -10.48 -32.99 -5.66
C ASP A 510 -11.29 -33.06 -6.97
N ALA A 511 -12.16 -32.08 -7.21
CA ALA A 511 -12.93 -31.93 -8.45
C ALA A 511 -12.18 -31.13 -9.53
N VAL A 512 -10.88 -30.88 -9.33
CA VAL A 512 -9.98 -30.20 -10.26
C VAL A 512 -8.89 -31.19 -10.66
N SER A 513 -8.69 -31.39 -11.97
CA SER A 513 -7.67 -32.34 -12.45
C SER A 513 -6.26 -31.90 -12.05
N PRO A 514 -5.28 -32.83 -11.94
CA PRO A 514 -3.90 -32.49 -11.64
C PRO A 514 -3.30 -31.44 -12.58
N GLU A 515 -3.56 -31.52 -13.89
CA GLU A 515 -3.05 -30.52 -14.85
C GLU A 515 -3.71 -29.15 -14.65
N ALA A 516 -4.99 -29.14 -14.29
CA ALA A 516 -5.68 -27.90 -13.97
C ALA A 516 -5.17 -27.27 -12.66
N LEU A 517 -4.82 -28.07 -11.65
CA LEU A 517 -4.19 -27.62 -10.42
C LEU A 517 -2.81 -27.01 -10.67
N ALA A 518 -1.95 -27.68 -11.45
CA ALA A 518 -0.63 -27.14 -11.81
C ALA A 518 -0.73 -25.76 -12.51
N ARG A 519 -1.73 -25.59 -13.40
CA ARG A 519 -2.01 -24.30 -14.04
C ARG A 519 -2.54 -23.23 -13.07
N LEU A 520 -3.26 -23.63 -12.03
CA LEU A 520 -3.72 -22.71 -10.98
C LEU A 520 -2.57 -22.30 -10.06
N ASP A 521 -1.69 -23.22 -9.69
CA ASP A 521 -0.49 -22.93 -8.89
C ASP A 521 0.44 -21.97 -9.64
N ALA A 522 0.66 -22.20 -10.95
CA ALA A 522 1.37 -21.25 -11.80
C ALA A 522 0.70 -19.86 -11.85
N ALA A 523 -0.64 -19.81 -11.89
CA ALA A 523 -1.38 -18.56 -11.85
C ALA A 523 -1.28 -17.86 -10.49
N LEU A 524 -1.24 -18.59 -9.37
CA LEU A 524 -1.02 -18.03 -8.03
C LEU A 524 0.39 -17.46 -7.89
N ALA A 525 1.41 -18.15 -8.39
CA ALA A 525 2.77 -17.63 -8.42
C ALA A 525 2.91 -16.38 -9.30
N GLN A 526 2.16 -16.29 -10.41
CA GLN A 526 2.07 -15.07 -11.20
C GLN A 526 1.33 -13.96 -10.46
N ASP A 527 0.28 -14.29 -9.70
CA ASP A 527 -0.47 -13.32 -8.92
C ASP A 527 0.34 -12.79 -7.74
N TRP A 528 1.18 -13.62 -7.12
CA TRP A 528 2.19 -13.19 -6.14
C TRP A 528 3.13 -12.16 -6.77
N ARG A 529 3.77 -12.51 -7.89
CA ARG A 529 4.65 -11.56 -8.62
C ARG A 529 3.93 -10.30 -9.01
N ARG A 530 2.66 -10.42 -9.38
CA ARG A 530 1.84 -9.27 -9.67
C ARG A 530 1.68 -8.41 -8.44
N VAL A 531 1.39 -8.91 -7.23
CA VAL A 531 1.08 -8.10 -6.04
C VAL A 531 2.31 -7.57 -5.31
N VAL A 532 3.35 -8.38 -5.14
CA VAL A 532 4.53 -8.06 -4.33
C VAL A 532 5.85 -8.17 -5.10
N GLY A 533 5.78 -8.37 -6.42
CA GLY A 533 6.97 -8.53 -7.25
C GLY A 533 7.71 -9.85 -6.99
N SER A 534 9.01 -9.86 -7.25
CA SER A 534 9.84 -11.06 -7.04
C SER A 534 10.43 -11.14 -5.64
N ALA A 535 9.77 -10.51 -4.65
CA ALA A 535 10.21 -10.50 -3.27
C ALA A 535 10.29 -11.91 -2.68
N PHE A 536 11.33 -12.14 -1.89
CA PHE A 536 11.48 -13.27 -1.00
C PHE A 536 11.41 -12.76 0.44
N PHE A 537 10.69 -13.48 1.30
CA PHE A 537 10.59 -13.19 2.72
C PHE A 537 11.16 -14.34 3.54
N ASP A 538 11.78 -14.04 4.68
CA ASP A 538 12.18 -15.11 5.61
C ASP A 538 10.93 -15.82 6.12
N HIS A 539 9.88 -15.07 6.49
CA HIS A 539 8.65 -15.64 7.02
C HIS A 539 7.41 -15.01 6.39
N VAL A 540 6.43 -15.86 6.03
CA VAL A 540 5.13 -15.44 5.52
C VAL A 540 4.02 -16.03 6.39
N VAL A 541 3.09 -15.19 6.82
CA VAL A 541 2.06 -15.54 7.79
C VAL A 541 0.68 -15.16 7.25
N ASP A 542 -0.21 -16.14 7.08
CA ASP A 542 -1.64 -15.90 7.07
C ASP A 542 -2.13 -15.85 8.52
N PHE A 543 -2.13 -14.65 9.10
CA PHE A 543 -2.59 -14.46 10.48
C PHE A 543 -4.10 -14.60 10.60
N SER A 544 -4.86 -14.61 9.49
CA SER A 544 -6.31 -14.74 9.53
C SER A 544 -6.75 -16.20 9.65
N GLY A 545 -6.30 -17.09 8.76
CA GLY A 545 -6.77 -18.48 8.68
C GLY A 545 -8.20 -18.67 8.14
N TYR A 546 -8.85 -17.63 7.59
CA TYR A 546 -10.26 -17.70 7.18
C TYR A 546 -10.52 -17.40 5.70
N SER A 547 -9.52 -16.90 4.96
CA SER A 547 -9.73 -16.32 3.64
C SER A 547 -9.00 -17.06 2.52
N PRO A 548 -9.68 -18.00 1.83
CA PRO A 548 -9.03 -18.85 0.82
C PRO A 548 -8.23 -18.07 -0.23
N ALA A 549 -8.73 -16.93 -0.71
CA ALA A 549 -8.04 -16.17 -1.74
C ALA A 549 -6.68 -15.60 -1.29
N TRP A 550 -6.47 -15.43 0.01
CA TRP A 550 -5.22 -15.00 0.62
C TRP A 550 -4.39 -16.20 1.09
N THR A 551 -5.01 -17.16 1.75
CA THR A 551 -4.35 -18.40 2.20
C THR A 551 -3.66 -19.11 1.03
N PHE A 552 -4.33 -19.25 -0.13
CA PHE A 552 -3.71 -19.83 -1.32
C PHE A 552 -2.63 -18.95 -1.95
N LEU A 553 -2.74 -17.62 -1.85
CA LEU A 553 -1.73 -16.69 -2.39
C LEU A 553 -0.44 -16.77 -1.55
N LEU A 554 -0.58 -16.74 -0.23
CA LEU A 554 0.52 -16.80 0.74
C LEU A 554 1.17 -18.18 0.79
N GLY A 555 0.37 -19.26 0.63
CA GLY A 555 0.90 -20.62 0.48
C GLY A 555 1.79 -20.81 -0.77
N HIS A 556 1.79 -19.87 -1.72
CA HIS A 556 2.67 -19.86 -2.89
C HIS A 556 3.76 -18.78 -2.82
N ALA A 557 3.85 -18.05 -1.71
CA ALA A 557 4.87 -17.02 -1.53
C ALA A 557 6.28 -17.64 -1.55
N PRO A 558 7.27 -17.08 -2.26
CA PRO A 558 8.68 -17.40 -2.07
C PRO A 558 9.08 -16.99 -0.65
N ALA A 559 9.30 -17.97 0.22
CA ALA A 559 9.67 -17.73 1.60
C ALA A 559 10.46 -18.90 2.19
N ARG A 560 11.20 -18.65 3.27
CA ARG A 560 11.88 -19.71 4.03
C ARG A 560 10.87 -20.55 4.82
N THR A 561 9.91 -19.91 5.48
CA THR A 561 8.76 -20.60 6.08
C THR A 561 7.44 -19.89 5.80
N ARG A 562 6.36 -20.67 5.79
CA ARG A 562 4.97 -20.23 5.62
C ARG A 562 4.13 -20.76 6.76
N SER A 563 3.40 -19.88 7.43
CA SER A 563 2.55 -20.24 8.56
C SER A 563 1.12 -19.75 8.39
N VAL A 564 0.15 -20.48 8.93
CA VAL A 564 -1.27 -20.09 8.94
C VAL A 564 -1.85 -20.22 10.35
N TRP A 565 -2.54 -19.17 10.81
CA TRP A 565 -3.11 -19.11 12.15
C TRP A 565 -4.51 -19.74 12.25
N GLN A 566 -4.85 -20.22 13.44
CA GLN A 566 -6.14 -20.77 13.82
C GLN A 566 -6.59 -20.10 15.13
N HIS A 567 -7.64 -19.28 15.03
CA HIS A 567 -8.14 -18.48 16.16
C HIS A 567 -9.26 -19.16 16.95
N ASN A 568 -9.79 -20.27 16.45
CA ASN A 568 -10.88 -21.05 17.06
C ASN A 568 -10.71 -22.53 16.71
N ASP A 569 -11.59 -23.39 17.26
CA ASP A 569 -11.79 -24.74 16.73
C ASP A 569 -12.37 -24.61 15.32
N LEU A 570 -11.51 -24.78 14.30
CA LEU A 570 -11.90 -24.46 12.94
C LEU A 570 -12.86 -25.50 12.35
N LEU A 571 -12.80 -26.76 12.78
CA LEU A 571 -13.74 -27.78 12.31
C LEU A 571 -15.13 -27.51 12.90
N ALA A 572 -15.22 -27.20 14.20
CA ALA A 572 -16.47 -26.81 14.82
C ALA A 572 -17.05 -25.53 14.19
N ASP A 573 -16.21 -24.51 13.95
CA ASP A 573 -16.64 -23.25 13.33
C ASP A 573 -17.06 -23.43 11.86
N GLN A 574 -16.45 -24.37 11.13
CA GLN A 574 -16.90 -24.77 9.78
C GLN A 574 -18.33 -25.31 9.81
N MET A 575 -18.66 -26.13 10.81
CA MET A 575 -19.96 -26.78 10.95
C MET A 575 -21.01 -25.91 11.66
N ARG A 576 -20.60 -24.78 12.23
CA ARG A 576 -21.47 -23.88 13.00
C ARG A 576 -22.63 -23.33 12.15
N GLU A 577 -23.81 -23.37 12.72
CA GLU A 577 -25.03 -22.86 12.09
C GLU A 577 -25.42 -21.48 12.64
N VAL A 578 -25.64 -20.52 11.75
CA VAL A 578 -26.12 -19.17 12.06
C VAL A 578 -27.35 -18.91 11.20
N LYS A 579 -28.52 -18.79 11.85
CA LYS A 579 -29.82 -18.56 11.18
C LYS A 579 -30.11 -19.58 10.07
N GLY A 580 -29.93 -20.87 10.34
CA GLY A 580 -30.24 -21.93 9.37
C GLY A 580 -29.16 -22.20 8.33
N LYS A 581 -27.97 -21.58 8.44
CA LYS A 581 -26.92 -21.64 7.42
C LYS A 581 -25.55 -21.89 8.05
N ARG A 582 -24.66 -22.57 7.33
CA ARG A 582 -23.25 -22.73 7.71
C ARG A 582 -22.38 -21.74 6.93
N PRO A 583 -22.17 -20.50 7.43
CA PRO A 583 -21.49 -19.46 6.68
C PRO A 583 -20.04 -19.82 6.37
N HIS A 584 -19.41 -20.68 7.18
CA HIS A 584 -18.00 -21.02 7.08
C HIS A 584 -17.69 -22.37 6.41
N GLU A 585 -18.72 -23.11 6.00
CA GLU A 585 -18.57 -24.47 5.48
C GLU A 585 -17.60 -24.55 4.28
N ALA A 586 -17.83 -23.70 3.27
CA ALA A 586 -17.08 -23.76 2.02
C ALA A 586 -15.69 -23.10 2.10
N ASN A 587 -15.55 -21.98 2.82
CA ASN A 587 -14.25 -21.29 2.90
C ASN A 587 -13.29 -22.01 3.85
N LEU A 588 -13.72 -22.51 5.01
CA LEU A 588 -12.82 -23.26 5.89
C LEU A 588 -12.41 -24.59 5.27
N ARG A 589 -13.32 -25.29 4.57
CA ARG A 589 -12.94 -26.45 3.75
C ARG A 589 -11.82 -26.12 2.77
N ALA A 590 -11.90 -24.96 2.10
CA ALA A 590 -10.89 -24.50 1.16
C ALA A 590 -9.57 -24.09 1.84
N VAL A 591 -9.61 -23.57 3.07
CA VAL A 591 -8.40 -23.30 3.86
C VAL A 591 -7.72 -24.62 4.24
N PHE A 592 -8.48 -25.63 4.68
CA PHE A 592 -7.91 -26.91 5.11
C PHE A 592 -7.16 -27.62 3.97
N THR A 593 -7.68 -27.57 2.75
CA THR A 593 -7.00 -28.14 1.56
C THR A 593 -5.70 -27.43 1.20
N SER A 594 -5.40 -26.28 1.82
CA SER A 594 -4.17 -25.53 1.61
C SER A 594 -3.07 -25.84 2.63
N TYR A 595 -3.34 -26.53 3.75
CA TYR A 595 -2.36 -26.75 4.83
C TYR A 595 -1.11 -27.52 4.40
N ALA A 596 -1.19 -28.34 3.35
CA ALA A 596 0.00 -28.96 2.75
C ALA A 596 1.04 -27.93 2.25
N ARG A 597 0.63 -26.70 1.95
CA ARG A 597 1.47 -25.59 1.45
C ARG A 597 2.10 -24.75 2.55
N PHE A 598 1.77 -25.00 3.80
CA PHE A 598 2.32 -24.31 4.97
C PHE A 598 3.24 -25.23 5.75
N ASP A 599 4.28 -24.67 6.33
CA ASP A 599 5.23 -25.36 7.21
C ASP A 599 4.64 -25.49 8.61
N HIS A 600 3.91 -24.47 9.06
CA HIS A 600 3.29 -24.43 10.39
C HIS A 600 1.80 -24.04 10.34
N VAL A 601 1.00 -24.72 11.17
CA VAL A 601 -0.41 -24.42 11.42
C VAL A 601 -0.54 -24.05 12.89
N VAL A 602 -0.76 -22.77 13.19
CA VAL A 602 -0.53 -22.21 14.53
C VAL A 602 -1.86 -21.89 15.21
N SER A 603 -2.15 -22.52 16.33
CA SER A 603 -3.31 -22.19 17.16
C SER A 603 -2.98 -21.17 18.24
N VAL A 604 -3.94 -20.35 18.64
CA VAL A 604 -3.75 -19.28 19.64
C VAL A 604 -3.61 -19.76 21.10
N SER A 605 -3.65 -21.07 21.34
CA SER A 605 -3.37 -21.70 22.63
C SER A 605 -2.99 -23.17 22.44
N GLU A 606 -2.31 -23.77 23.43
CA GLU A 606 -1.91 -25.19 23.39
C GLU A 606 -3.13 -26.13 23.39
N ALA A 607 -4.12 -25.85 24.23
CA ALA A 607 -5.37 -26.60 24.25
C ALA A 607 -6.05 -26.58 22.88
N LEU A 608 -6.10 -25.41 22.23
CA LEU A 608 -6.68 -25.28 20.90
C LEU A 608 -5.85 -26.00 19.82
N ARG A 609 -4.51 -25.94 19.90
CA ARG A 609 -3.62 -26.71 19.02
C ARG A 609 -3.98 -28.18 19.07
N ASP A 610 -4.17 -28.74 20.25
CA ASP A 610 -4.45 -30.17 20.41
C ASP A 610 -5.83 -30.56 19.86
N ILE A 611 -6.84 -29.70 20.05
CA ILE A 611 -8.17 -29.88 19.44
C ILE A 611 -8.07 -29.88 17.91
N ASN A 612 -7.44 -28.84 17.34
CA ASN A 612 -7.31 -28.68 15.90
C ASN A 612 -6.43 -29.77 15.27
N ALA A 613 -5.33 -30.17 15.92
CA ALA A 613 -4.45 -31.23 15.43
C ALA A 613 -5.17 -32.57 15.34
N ARG A 614 -6.01 -32.90 16.34
CA ARG A 614 -6.84 -34.11 16.31
C ARG A 614 -7.92 -34.02 15.22
N SER A 615 -8.68 -32.93 15.20
CA SER A 615 -9.86 -32.78 14.34
C SER A 615 -9.52 -32.57 12.85
N LEU A 616 -8.34 -31.99 12.56
CA LEU A 616 -7.87 -31.67 11.21
C LEU A 616 -6.71 -32.56 10.75
N SER A 617 -6.46 -33.68 11.43
CA SER A 617 -5.40 -34.66 11.12
C SER A 617 -5.43 -35.20 9.69
N GLN A 618 -6.60 -35.22 9.04
CA GLN A 618 -6.73 -35.59 7.63
C GLN A 618 -6.12 -34.56 6.65
N TRP A 619 -5.92 -33.31 7.08
CA TRP A 619 -5.50 -32.19 6.25
C TRP A 619 -4.03 -31.79 6.44
N ALA A 620 -3.49 -32.05 7.63
CA ALA A 620 -2.09 -31.80 7.97
C ALA A 620 -1.64 -32.79 9.04
N PRO A 621 -0.37 -33.22 9.02
CA PRO A 621 0.14 -34.13 10.04
C PRO A 621 0.43 -33.38 11.36
N PRO A 622 0.39 -34.07 12.53
CA PRO A 622 0.46 -33.44 13.84
C PRO A 622 1.68 -32.53 14.07
N GLU A 623 2.83 -32.86 13.48
CA GLU A 623 4.08 -32.10 13.62
C GLU A 623 4.02 -30.68 13.03
N LYS A 624 3.05 -30.39 12.17
CA LYS A 624 2.83 -29.03 11.66
C LYS A 624 2.10 -28.14 12.66
N PHE A 625 1.39 -28.71 13.63
CA PHE A 625 0.56 -27.95 14.55
C PHE A 625 1.41 -27.36 15.67
N ALA A 626 1.41 -26.04 15.78
CA ALA A 626 2.10 -25.29 16.82
C ALA A 626 1.12 -24.42 17.60
N ALA A 627 1.59 -23.82 18.70
CA ALA A 627 0.81 -22.87 19.49
C ALA A 627 1.62 -21.58 19.70
N ALA A 628 0.95 -20.44 19.57
CA ALA A 628 1.47 -19.15 19.96
C ALA A 628 0.31 -18.24 20.36
N ARG A 629 0.37 -17.67 21.56
CA ARG A 629 -0.67 -16.80 22.08
C ARG A 629 -0.71 -15.45 21.33
N ASN A 630 -1.72 -14.65 21.61
CA ASN A 630 -1.85 -13.27 21.13
C ASN A 630 -1.37 -12.27 22.19
N THR A 631 -0.79 -11.19 21.71
CA THR A 631 -0.37 -10.02 22.49
C THR A 631 -1.54 -9.07 22.78
N ILE A 632 -1.40 -8.24 23.80
CA ILE A 632 -2.35 -7.20 24.21
C ILE A 632 -1.82 -5.79 23.95
N ASP A 633 -2.73 -4.83 23.77
CA ASP A 633 -2.42 -3.41 23.60
C ASP A 633 -2.42 -2.70 24.96
N VAL A 634 -1.34 -2.89 25.73
CA VAL A 634 -1.22 -2.46 27.14
C VAL A 634 -1.56 -0.98 27.29
N GLN A 635 -0.87 -0.13 26.51
CA GLN A 635 -1.05 1.31 26.55
C GLN A 635 -2.50 1.72 26.30
N ARG A 636 -3.18 1.11 25.32
CA ARG A 636 -4.56 1.44 24.98
C ARG A 636 -5.54 1.00 26.06
N VAL A 637 -5.30 -0.16 26.67
CA VAL A 637 -6.13 -0.67 27.77
C VAL A 637 -6.01 0.25 28.99
N GLU A 638 -4.78 0.59 29.39
CA GLU A 638 -4.51 1.47 30.53
C GLU A 638 -5.02 2.89 30.30
N SER A 639 -4.75 3.49 29.14
CA SER A 639 -5.24 4.83 28.83
C SER A 639 -6.76 4.85 28.73
N GLY A 640 -7.37 3.83 28.13
CA GLY A 640 -8.81 3.72 28.02
C GLY A 640 -9.49 3.52 29.37
N ALA A 641 -8.87 2.79 30.30
CA ALA A 641 -9.37 2.62 31.66
C ALA A 641 -9.32 3.92 32.48
N ALA A 642 -8.36 4.81 32.19
CA ALA A 642 -8.24 6.11 32.84
C ALA A 642 -9.23 7.16 32.29
N GLU A 643 -9.83 6.93 31.12
CA GLU A 643 -10.87 7.82 30.57
C GLU A 643 -12.17 7.76 31.38
N PRO A 644 -12.92 8.88 31.48
CA PRO A 644 -14.20 8.87 32.15
C PRO A 644 -15.20 7.94 31.45
N VAL A 645 -15.99 7.23 32.23
CA VAL A 645 -17.12 6.45 31.72
C VAL A 645 -18.11 7.40 31.02
N PRO A 646 -18.71 7.02 29.87
CA PRO A 646 -19.70 7.85 29.21
C PRO A 646 -20.83 8.26 30.17
N GLU A 647 -21.13 9.56 30.21
CA GLU A 647 -22.09 10.17 31.13
C GLU A 647 -23.43 9.44 31.14
N GLY A 648 -24.00 9.22 32.31
CA GLY A 648 -25.28 8.51 32.47
C GLY A 648 -25.22 6.99 32.31
N THR A 649 -24.07 6.39 31.96
CA THR A 649 -23.97 4.93 31.77
C THR A 649 -24.19 4.17 33.07
N LEU A 650 -23.41 4.50 34.11
CA LEU A 650 -23.51 3.83 35.41
C LEU A 650 -24.61 4.40 36.30
N ASP A 651 -25.06 5.63 36.04
CA ASP A 651 -26.16 6.26 36.80
C ASP A 651 -27.47 5.47 36.69
N ARG A 652 -27.67 4.78 35.58
CA ARG A 652 -28.81 3.88 35.34
C ARG A 652 -28.84 2.65 36.25
N LEU A 653 -27.72 2.33 36.90
CA LEU A 653 -27.58 1.20 37.82
C LEU A 653 -27.60 1.61 39.29
N ARG A 654 -27.52 2.92 39.57
CA ARG A 654 -27.58 3.45 40.94
C ARG A 654 -29.00 3.29 41.52
N PRO A 655 -29.14 2.86 42.79
CA PRO A 655 -30.43 2.90 43.47
C PRO A 655 -30.98 4.35 43.48
N THR A 656 -32.28 4.52 43.31
CA THR A 656 -32.96 5.84 43.26
C THR A 656 -33.02 6.58 44.60
N ALA A 657 -32.48 6.03 45.69
CA ALA A 657 -32.46 6.65 47.01
C ALA A 657 -31.14 6.33 47.73
N ASP A 658 -30.40 7.38 48.13
CA ASP A 658 -29.29 7.50 49.11
C ASP A 658 -28.51 6.23 49.52
N GLY A 659 -28.27 5.32 48.57
CA GLY A 659 -27.63 4.03 48.79
C GLY A 659 -26.14 4.08 48.48
N ALA A 660 -25.38 3.18 49.14
CA ALA A 660 -23.98 2.93 48.83
C ALA A 660 -23.78 2.61 47.33
N ASP A 661 -22.59 2.93 46.80
CA ASP A 661 -22.23 2.62 45.42
C ASP A 661 -22.40 1.11 45.14
N PRO A 662 -23.09 0.72 44.05
CA PRO A 662 -23.34 -0.69 43.76
C PRO A 662 -22.06 -1.46 43.46
N TYR A 663 -22.04 -2.74 43.81
CA TYR A 663 -20.97 -3.64 43.39
C TYR A 663 -21.20 -4.08 41.92
N VAL A 664 -20.50 -3.44 40.99
CA VAL A 664 -20.72 -3.67 39.55
C VAL A 664 -19.85 -4.82 39.04
N PHE A 665 -20.50 -5.87 38.55
CA PHE A 665 -19.90 -6.87 37.67
C PHE A 665 -19.93 -6.38 36.22
N VAL A 666 -18.89 -6.70 35.46
CA VAL A 666 -18.82 -6.38 34.02
C VAL A 666 -18.45 -7.61 33.21
N THR A 667 -19.05 -7.73 32.03
CA THR A 667 -18.62 -8.66 31.00
C THR A 667 -18.47 -7.92 29.68
N VAL A 668 -17.49 -8.31 28.86
CA VAL A 668 -17.20 -7.68 27.57
C VAL A 668 -17.11 -8.77 26.50
N GLY A 669 -17.93 -8.66 25.45
CA GLY A 669 -17.89 -9.62 24.36
C GLY A 669 -19.11 -9.59 23.46
N ARG A 670 -19.05 -10.37 22.37
CA ARG A 670 -20.20 -10.56 21.47
C ARG A 670 -21.30 -11.31 22.20
N VAL A 671 -22.54 -10.82 22.09
CA VAL A 671 -23.71 -11.45 22.71
C VAL A 671 -24.20 -12.62 21.84
N SER A 672 -23.45 -13.74 21.90
CA SER A 672 -23.61 -14.93 21.05
C SER A 672 -23.67 -16.24 21.85
N PRO A 673 -24.13 -17.35 21.24
CA PRO A 673 -24.31 -18.63 21.92
C PRO A 673 -23.06 -19.13 22.64
N GLU A 674 -21.88 -19.02 22.01
CA GLU A 674 -20.60 -19.50 22.56
C GLU A 674 -20.17 -18.77 23.84
N LYS A 675 -20.62 -17.52 24.04
CA LYS A 675 -20.33 -16.73 25.25
C LYS A 675 -21.30 -17.03 26.41
N ASN A 676 -22.39 -17.72 26.12
CA ASN A 676 -23.42 -18.18 27.07
C ASN A 676 -23.81 -17.13 28.13
N HIS A 677 -24.23 -15.95 27.65
CA HIS A 677 -24.72 -14.87 28.51
C HIS A 677 -26.01 -15.26 29.26
N THR A 678 -26.74 -16.29 28.80
CA THR A 678 -27.88 -16.85 29.52
C THR A 678 -27.45 -17.38 30.88
N ARG A 679 -26.38 -18.21 30.93
CA ARG A 679 -25.79 -18.69 32.18
C ARG A 679 -25.36 -17.52 33.08
N LEU A 680 -24.77 -16.47 32.52
CA LEU A 680 -24.36 -15.28 33.28
C LEU A 680 -25.55 -14.58 33.95
N VAL A 681 -26.63 -14.35 33.21
CA VAL A 681 -27.82 -13.65 33.75
C VAL A 681 -28.53 -14.50 34.80
N GLU A 682 -28.64 -15.81 34.59
CA GLU A 682 -29.23 -16.73 35.56
C GLU A 682 -28.37 -16.82 36.84
N ALA A 683 -27.05 -16.91 36.71
CA ALA A 683 -26.11 -16.92 37.83
C ALA A 683 -26.15 -15.59 38.60
N PHE A 684 -26.23 -14.47 37.89
CA PHE A 684 -26.40 -13.15 38.49
C PHE A 684 -27.70 -13.06 39.30
N GLN A 685 -28.80 -13.65 38.83
CA GLN A 685 -30.05 -13.69 39.60
C GLN A 685 -29.86 -14.37 40.96
N LEU A 686 -29.17 -15.52 40.98
CA LEU A 686 -28.93 -16.27 42.21
C LEU A 686 -28.01 -15.51 43.16
N ALA A 687 -26.92 -14.92 42.64
CA ALA A 687 -26.02 -14.08 43.43
C ALA A 687 -26.74 -12.84 43.99
N HIS A 688 -27.60 -12.19 43.20
CA HIS A 688 -28.34 -10.99 43.60
C HIS A 688 -29.34 -11.25 44.74
N ARG A 689 -29.91 -12.46 44.84
CA ARG A 689 -30.75 -12.85 45.99
C ARG A 689 -29.98 -12.86 47.31
N ARG A 690 -28.66 -13.10 47.25
CA ARG A 690 -27.77 -13.10 48.42
C ARG A 690 -27.16 -11.71 48.67
N HIS A 691 -26.89 -10.97 47.60
CA HIS A 691 -26.27 -9.64 47.61
C HIS A 691 -27.07 -8.63 46.77
N PRO A 692 -28.12 -7.99 47.32
CA PRO A 692 -28.98 -7.05 46.59
C PRO A 692 -28.27 -5.79 46.05
N GLU A 693 -27.07 -5.50 46.52
CA GLU A 693 -26.23 -4.38 46.09
C GLU A 693 -25.56 -4.59 44.72
N ILE A 694 -25.52 -5.82 44.21
CA ILE A 694 -24.79 -6.12 42.97
C ILE A 694 -25.53 -5.63 41.73
N ARG A 695 -24.78 -5.25 40.70
CA ARG A 695 -25.28 -4.86 39.37
C ARG A 695 -24.44 -5.54 38.28
N LEU A 696 -25.00 -5.69 37.08
CA LEU A 696 -24.30 -6.30 35.95
C LEU A 696 -24.32 -5.39 34.72
N VAL A 697 -23.14 -5.11 34.16
CA VAL A 697 -22.98 -4.44 32.87
C VAL A 697 -22.54 -5.44 31.82
N VAL A 698 -23.28 -5.52 30.71
CA VAL A 698 -22.95 -6.32 29.53
C VAL A 698 -22.52 -5.37 28.42
N VAL A 699 -21.22 -5.38 28.12
CA VAL A 699 -20.61 -4.58 27.05
C VAL A 699 -20.48 -5.42 25.79
N GLY A 700 -21.11 -4.97 24.71
CA GLY A 700 -21.14 -5.65 23.42
C GLY A 700 -22.54 -5.80 22.85
N ASP A 701 -22.60 -6.39 21.65
CA ASP A 701 -23.85 -6.64 20.95
C ASP A 701 -23.80 -8.01 20.25
N GLY A 702 -24.94 -8.52 19.81
CA GLY A 702 -25.02 -9.81 19.15
C GLY A 702 -26.43 -10.36 18.99
N PRO A 703 -26.55 -11.50 18.28
CA PRO A 703 -27.84 -12.06 17.89
C PRO A 703 -28.75 -12.44 19.07
N LEU A 704 -28.20 -12.69 20.26
CA LEU A 704 -28.98 -13.10 21.44
C LEU A 704 -29.45 -11.93 22.32
N ARG A 705 -29.13 -10.68 21.96
CA ARG A 705 -29.43 -9.52 22.79
C ARG A 705 -30.91 -9.43 23.18
N VAL A 706 -31.81 -9.53 22.21
CA VAL A 706 -33.27 -9.42 22.43
C VAL A 706 -33.77 -10.53 23.36
N ASP A 707 -33.31 -11.76 23.15
CA ASP A 707 -33.71 -12.91 23.98
C ASP A 707 -33.22 -12.76 25.43
N LEU A 708 -32.04 -12.16 25.63
CA LEU A 708 -31.48 -11.89 26.95
C LEU A 708 -32.17 -10.73 27.65
N GLU A 709 -32.54 -9.66 26.94
CA GLU A 709 -33.35 -8.57 27.51
C GLU A 709 -34.73 -9.09 27.97
N ALA A 710 -35.33 -10.02 27.22
CA ALA A 710 -36.56 -10.70 27.63
C ALA A 710 -36.35 -11.62 28.85
N LEU A 711 -35.21 -12.34 28.91
CA LEU A 711 -34.83 -13.14 30.07
C LEU A 711 -34.65 -12.28 31.33
N VAL A 712 -33.94 -11.16 31.23
CA VAL A 712 -33.75 -10.18 32.32
C VAL A 712 -35.11 -9.70 32.86
N THR A 713 -36.03 -9.36 31.96
CA THR A 713 -37.39 -8.95 32.33
C THR A 713 -38.14 -10.07 33.07
N ARG A 714 -38.09 -11.30 32.52
CA ARG A 714 -38.76 -12.47 33.10
C ARG A 714 -38.21 -12.86 34.48
N LEU A 715 -36.92 -12.66 34.71
CA LEU A 715 -36.26 -12.95 35.99
C LEU A 715 -36.40 -11.82 37.02
N GLY A 716 -37.07 -10.71 36.68
CA GLY A 716 -37.26 -9.56 37.58
C GLY A 716 -36.00 -8.71 37.77
N LEU A 717 -35.09 -8.71 36.79
CA LEU A 717 -33.78 -8.05 36.88
C LEU A 717 -33.72 -6.70 36.14
N THR A 718 -34.87 -6.16 35.73
CA THR A 718 -34.97 -4.87 35.03
C THR A 718 -34.39 -3.74 35.88
N GLY A 719 -33.43 -2.99 35.34
CA GLY A 719 -32.71 -1.93 36.06
C GLY A 719 -31.49 -2.43 36.87
N LEU A 720 -31.28 -3.75 36.95
CA LEU A 720 -30.12 -4.36 37.61
C LEU A 720 -29.07 -4.88 36.64
N VAL A 721 -29.51 -5.25 35.42
CA VAL A 721 -28.66 -5.66 34.30
C VAL A 721 -28.76 -4.60 33.20
N LEU A 722 -27.61 -4.08 32.75
CA LEU A 722 -27.52 -3.05 31.72
C LEU A 722 -26.75 -3.55 30.49
N PHE A 723 -27.41 -3.53 29.33
CA PHE A 723 -26.78 -3.74 28.03
C PHE A 723 -26.39 -2.40 27.41
N VAL A 724 -25.09 -2.15 27.28
CA VAL A 724 -24.57 -0.86 26.75
C VAL A 724 -24.24 -0.92 25.26
N GLY A 725 -24.41 -2.07 24.61
CA GLY A 725 -24.05 -2.24 23.19
C GLY A 725 -22.54 -2.24 22.97
N LEU A 726 -22.13 -2.18 21.70
CA LEU A 726 -20.72 -2.12 21.31
C LEU A 726 -20.09 -0.78 21.74
N GLN A 727 -19.02 -0.83 22.52
CA GLN A 727 -18.27 0.34 22.99
C GLN A 727 -16.90 0.45 22.30
N ARG A 728 -16.50 1.67 21.96
CA ARG A 728 -15.16 1.95 21.39
C ARG A 728 -14.06 1.85 22.45
N ASN A 729 -14.38 2.27 23.66
CA ASN A 729 -13.55 2.17 24.85
C ASN A 729 -14.34 1.37 25.92
N PRO A 730 -14.28 0.03 25.91
CA PRO A 730 -14.88 -0.77 26.97
C PRO A 730 -14.12 -0.66 28.30
N TRP A 731 -12.85 -0.25 28.27
CA TRP A 731 -11.96 -0.26 29.43
C TRP A 731 -12.32 0.80 30.46
N SER A 732 -12.89 1.94 30.08
CA SER A 732 -13.41 2.93 31.04
C SER A 732 -14.51 2.33 31.93
N ILE A 733 -15.41 1.54 31.33
CA ILE A 733 -16.45 0.80 32.06
C ILE A 733 -15.81 -0.29 32.93
N MET A 734 -14.82 -1.02 32.41
CA MET A 734 -14.09 -2.02 33.18
C MET A 734 -13.39 -1.40 34.39
N GLY A 735 -12.68 -0.29 34.22
CA GLY A 735 -11.97 0.42 35.30
C GLY A 735 -12.89 0.95 36.41
N SER A 736 -14.19 1.11 36.13
CA SER A 736 -15.20 1.48 37.12
C SER A 736 -15.94 0.29 37.74
N ALA A 737 -15.71 -0.92 37.24
CA ALA A 737 -16.30 -2.14 37.78
C ALA A 737 -15.51 -2.69 38.97
N ARG A 738 -16.10 -3.63 39.70
CA ARG A 738 -15.46 -4.31 40.85
C ARG A 738 -14.96 -5.70 40.51
N CYS A 739 -15.53 -6.36 39.50
CA CYS A 739 -15.11 -7.70 39.08
C CYS A 739 -15.52 -7.94 37.63
N PHE A 740 -14.64 -8.57 36.86
CA PHE A 740 -14.93 -9.08 35.53
C PHE A 740 -15.46 -10.51 35.61
N VAL A 741 -16.52 -10.82 34.84
CA VAL A 741 -17.13 -12.17 34.81
C VAL A 741 -17.25 -12.66 33.37
N LEU A 742 -16.74 -13.87 33.12
CA LEU A 742 -16.80 -14.52 31.82
C LEU A 742 -17.45 -15.91 31.91
N SER A 743 -18.59 -16.05 31.22
CA SER A 743 -19.41 -17.26 31.22
C SER A 743 -19.28 -18.07 29.93
N SER A 744 -18.15 -18.05 29.23
CA SER A 744 -18.03 -18.70 27.92
C SER A 744 -18.03 -20.22 27.99
N ASP A 745 -18.60 -20.87 26.97
CA ASP A 745 -18.54 -22.32 26.84
C ASP A 745 -17.22 -22.80 26.22
N TYR A 746 -16.68 -22.02 25.28
CA TYR A 746 -15.36 -22.23 24.65
C TYR A 746 -14.84 -20.92 24.05
N GLU A 747 -13.53 -20.75 24.00
CA GLU A 747 -12.83 -19.65 23.29
C GLU A 747 -11.52 -20.13 22.66
N GLY A 748 -10.97 -19.43 21.67
CA GLY A 748 -9.61 -19.72 21.22
C GLY A 748 -8.57 -19.25 22.24
N GLN A 749 -8.59 -17.95 22.52
CA GLN A 749 -7.90 -17.30 23.63
C GLN A 749 -8.78 -16.15 24.14
N PRO A 750 -9.12 -16.11 25.44
CA PRO A 750 -10.03 -15.10 25.97
C PRO A 750 -9.30 -13.78 26.23
N MET A 751 -9.11 -12.99 25.15
CA MET A 751 -8.39 -11.70 25.19
C MET A 751 -8.93 -10.73 26.24
N VAL A 752 -10.24 -10.71 26.45
CA VAL A 752 -10.90 -9.83 27.44
C VAL A 752 -10.51 -10.15 28.89
N ILE A 753 -10.05 -11.37 29.19
CA ILE A 753 -9.47 -11.69 30.50
C ILE A 753 -8.12 -10.97 30.66
N LEU A 754 -7.26 -10.99 29.63
CA LEU A 754 -5.98 -10.27 29.66
C LEU A 754 -6.21 -8.76 29.82
N GLU A 755 -7.20 -8.21 29.11
CA GLU A 755 -7.61 -6.81 29.26
C GLU A 755 -8.08 -6.52 30.70
N ALA A 756 -8.93 -7.38 31.29
CA ALA A 756 -9.40 -7.22 32.67
C ALA A 756 -8.27 -7.28 33.70
N ARG A 757 -7.30 -8.19 33.50
CA ARG A 757 -6.11 -8.30 34.34
C ARG A 757 -5.21 -7.07 34.20
N THR A 758 -5.10 -6.50 33.00
CA THR A 758 -4.34 -5.25 32.76
C THR A 758 -4.98 -4.07 33.48
N VAL A 759 -6.32 -4.00 33.53
CA VAL A 759 -7.05 -3.01 34.33
C VAL A 759 -6.92 -3.25 35.85
N GLY A 760 -6.53 -4.46 36.27
CA GLY A 760 -6.40 -4.84 37.68
C GLY A 760 -7.70 -5.35 38.31
N LEU A 761 -8.66 -5.85 37.49
CA LEU A 761 -9.90 -6.41 38.00
C LEU A 761 -9.73 -7.86 38.49
N PRO A 762 -10.38 -8.24 39.62
CA PRO A 762 -10.64 -9.65 39.90
C PRO A 762 -11.43 -10.29 38.74
N VAL A 763 -11.07 -11.52 38.40
CA VAL A 763 -11.70 -12.27 37.29
C VAL A 763 -12.39 -13.51 37.84
N VAL A 764 -13.68 -13.69 37.52
CA VAL A 764 -14.41 -14.95 37.67
C VAL A 764 -14.70 -15.51 36.28
N SER A 765 -14.31 -16.75 36.00
CA SER A 765 -14.56 -17.37 34.70
C SER A 765 -14.98 -18.83 34.82
N THR A 766 -15.75 -19.31 33.86
CA THR A 766 -16.08 -20.75 33.77
C THR A 766 -14.92 -21.59 33.21
N ALA A 767 -14.86 -22.86 33.58
CA ALA A 767 -13.82 -23.81 33.20
C ALA A 767 -14.01 -24.31 31.77
N PHE A 768 -13.34 -23.67 30.81
CA PHE A 768 -13.19 -24.13 29.42
C PHE A 768 -11.71 -24.31 29.06
N ASP A 769 -11.42 -25.16 28.07
CA ASP A 769 -10.08 -25.73 27.84
C ASP A 769 -8.94 -24.70 27.68
N SER A 770 -9.23 -23.52 27.13
CA SER A 770 -8.24 -22.47 26.82
C SER A 770 -8.16 -21.35 27.87
N VAL A 771 -8.92 -21.41 28.97
CA VAL A 771 -8.96 -20.33 29.97
C VAL A 771 -7.57 -20.03 30.57
N GLY A 772 -6.77 -21.08 30.80
CA GLY A 772 -5.40 -20.97 31.32
C GLY A 772 -4.42 -20.24 30.39
N SER A 773 -4.77 -20.02 29.12
CA SER A 773 -3.94 -19.22 28.20
C SER A 773 -3.96 -17.73 28.50
N ALA A 774 -4.96 -17.27 29.27
CA ALA A 774 -5.15 -15.87 29.63
C ALA A 774 -5.16 -15.62 31.14
N LEU A 775 -5.56 -16.62 31.93
CA LEU A 775 -5.63 -16.54 33.38
C LEU A 775 -4.54 -17.44 33.98
N GLY A 776 -3.61 -16.84 34.74
CA GLY A 776 -2.51 -17.57 35.37
C GLY A 776 -2.97 -18.43 36.54
N GLU A 777 -2.16 -19.41 36.93
CA GLU A 777 -2.43 -20.21 38.12
C GLU A 777 -2.45 -19.31 39.37
N GLY A 778 -3.51 -19.41 40.17
CA GLY A 778 -3.70 -18.57 41.36
C GLY A 778 -4.13 -17.13 41.09
N ASP A 779 -4.44 -16.76 39.85
CA ASP A 779 -4.99 -15.46 39.48
C ASP A 779 -6.47 -15.61 39.08
N GLY A 780 -7.39 -14.90 39.73
CA GLY A 780 -8.83 -15.08 39.52
C GLY A 780 -9.41 -16.42 40.01
N LEU A 781 -10.70 -16.62 39.74
CA LEU A 781 -11.46 -17.80 40.16
C LEU A 781 -12.08 -18.50 38.96
N VAL A 782 -11.63 -19.73 38.68
CA VAL A 782 -12.19 -20.59 37.64
C VAL A 782 -13.20 -21.56 38.25
N VAL A 783 -14.45 -21.52 37.80
CA VAL A 783 -15.57 -22.32 38.33
C VAL A 783 -16.13 -23.28 37.28
N GLU A 784 -16.90 -24.28 37.69
CA GLU A 784 -17.55 -25.19 36.75
C GLU A 784 -18.51 -24.46 35.78
N ARG A 785 -18.78 -25.05 34.62
CA ARG A 785 -19.64 -24.50 33.55
C ARG A 785 -21.15 -24.59 33.88
N THR A 786 -21.54 -24.33 35.12
CA THR A 786 -22.92 -24.38 35.60
C THR A 786 -23.39 -23.02 36.11
N VAL A 787 -24.71 -22.82 36.17
CA VAL A 787 -25.31 -21.59 36.71
C VAL A 787 -24.95 -21.43 38.20
N ASP A 788 -25.08 -22.48 38.99
CA ASP A 788 -24.82 -22.45 40.44
C ASP A 788 -23.35 -22.15 40.74
N ALA A 789 -22.41 -22.81 40.05
CA ALA A 789 -20.98 -22.58 40.28
C ALA A 789 -20.56 -21.15 39.90
N LEU A 790 -21.12 -20.59 38.80
CA LEU A 790 -20.88 -19.21 38.44
C LEU A 790 -21.47 -18.23 39.46
N ALA A 791 -22.66 -18.52 40.00
CA ALA A 791 -23.26 -17.72 41.05
C ALA A 791 -22.40 -17.71 42.34
N GLU A 792 -21.90 -18.87 42.76
CA GLU A 792 -20.98 -18.96 43.91
C GLU A 792 -19.66 -18.23 43.64
N GLY A 793 -19.17 -18.24 42.39
CA GLY A 793 -18.01 -17.44 41.99
C GLY A 793 -18.26 -15.92 42.10
N MET A 794 -19.45 -15.46 41.69
CA MET A 794 -19.84 -14.06 41.86
C MET A 794 -19.98 -13.67 43.34
N VAL A 795 -20.57 -14.54 44.17
CA VAL A 795 -20.63 -14.32 45.62
C VAL A 795 -19.23 -14.24 46.23
N ALA A 796 -18.33 -15.16 45.84
CA ALA A 796 -16.94 -15.12 46.28
C ALA A 796 -16.24 -13.81 45.93
N ALA A 797 -16.56 -13.21 44.77
CA ALA A 797 -16.01 -11.91 44.39
C ALA A 797 -16.47 -10.79 45.34
N VAL A 798 -17.76 -10.72 45.67
CA VAL A 798 -18.30 -9.72 46.62
C VAL A 798 -17.67 -9.88 48.00
N GLU A 799 -17.43 -11.12 48.42
CA GLU A 799 -16.80 -11.44 49.71
C GLU A 799 -15.27 -11.29 49.70
N GLY A 800 -14.67 -10.81 48.60
CA GLY A 800 -13.21 -10.61 48.51
C GLY A 800 -12.39 -11.91 48.46
N ARG A 801 -13.01 -13.03 48.09
CA ARG A 801 -12.40 -14.37 48.03
C ARG A 801 -11.84 -14.72 46.63
N VAL A 802 -11.91 -13.80 45.67
CA VAL A 802 -11.28 -13.99 44.35
C VAL A 802 -9.84 -13.51 44.41
N PRO A 803 -8.85 -14.38 44.18
CA PRO A 803 -7.45 -13.98 44.24
C PRO A 803 -7.11 -13.03 43.07
N ILE A 804 -6.20 -12.10 43.32
CA ILE A 804 -5.62 -11.24 42.30
C ILE A 804 -4.12 -11.41 42.41
N ALA A 805 -3.50 -12.02 41.41
CA ALA A 805 -2.06 -12.04 41.28
C ALA A 805 -1.61 -10.85 40.43
N GLY A 806 -0.42 -10.30 40.69
CA GLY A 806 0.13 -9.25 39.84
C GLY A 806 0.28 -9.76 38.40
N PHE A 807 -0.39 -9.12 37.45
CA PHE A 807 -0.20 -9.39 36.03
C PHE A 807 0.81 -8.40 35.45
N ASP A 808 1.89 -8.92 34.86
CA ASP A 808 2.86 -8.14 34.09
C ASP A 808 2.50 -8.23 32.59
N PRO A 809 1.75 -7.25 32.05
CA PRO A 809 1.30 -7.28 30.66
C PRO A 809 2.46 -7.13 29.65
N GLU A 810 3.51 -6.40 30.01
CA GLU A 810 4.69 -6.20 29.15
C GLU A 810 5.55 -7.47 29.10
N GLY A 811 5.81 -8.08 30.26
CA GLY A 811 6.47 -9.39 30.34
C GLY A 811 5.68 -10.48 29.61
N TYR A 812 4.34 -10.46 29.70
CA TYR A 812 3.47 -11.33 28.91
C TYR A 812 3.68 -11.12 27.41
N ASN A 813 3.60 -9.88 26.91
CA ASN A 813 3.81 -9.59 25.49
C ASN A 813 5.18 -10.04 25.00
N ALA A 814 6.24 -9.79 25.77
CA ALA A 814 7.60 -10.22 25.42
C ALA A 814 7.69 -11.76 25.28
N ALA A 815 7.10 -12.52 26.20
CA ALA A 815 7.06 -13.98 26.12
C ALA A 815 6.25 -14.46 24.90
N VAL A 816 5.12 -13.84 24.61
CA VAL A 816 4.26 -14.17 23.47
C VAL A 816 4.94 -13.86 22.13
N VAL A 817 5.70 -12.77 22.02
CA VAL A 817 6.50 -12.49 20.81
C VAL A 817 7.53 -13.59 20.57
N GLN A 818 8.16 -14.12 21.62
CA GLN A 818 9.07 -15.27 21.48
C GLN A 818 8.33 -16.55 21.06
N GLU A 819 7.12 -16.79 21.55
CA GLU A 819 6.26 -17.89 21.07
C GLU A 819 5.94 -17.73 19.59
N PHE A 820 5.58 -16.53 19.15
CA PHE A 820 5.36 -16.21 17.75
C PHE A 820 6.61 -16.51 16.91
N GLU A 821 7.79 -16.04 17.33
CA GLU A 821 9.05 -16.31 16.63
C GLU A 821 9.35 -17.81 16.55
N ARG A 822 9.12 -18.59 17.63
CA ARG A 822 9.26 -20.06 17.61
C ARG A 822 8.25 -20.71 16.64
N ALA A 823 6.99 -20.30 16.68
CA ALA A 823 5.91 -20.91 15.91
C ALA A 823 6.03 -20.70 14.39
N ILE A 824 6.70 -19.63 13.95
CA ILE A 824 7.02 -19.41 12.53
C ILE A 824 8.35 -20.03 12.09
N GLY A 825 9.08 -20.70 13.00
CA GLY A 825 10.41 -21.26 12.72
C GLY A 825 11.52 -20.19 12.62
N ALA A 826 11.36 -19.06 13.32
CA ALA A 826 12.36 -17.99 13.40
C ALA A 826 13.24 -18.06 14.66
N ALA A 827 13.00 -19.00 15.57
CA ALA A 827 13.90 -19.20 16.70
C ALA A 827 15.30 -19.66 16.22
N PRO A 828 16.38 -19.21 16.89
CA PRO A 828 17.77 -19.54 16.52
C PRO A 828 18.06 -21.03 16.47
#